data_AF-A0A8J2TAA2-F1
#
_entry.id   AF-A0A8J2TAA2-F1
#
_cell.length_a   1.000
_cell.length_b   1.000
_cell.length_c   1.000
_cell.angle_alpha   90.00
_cell.angle_beta   90.00
_cell.angle_gamma   90.00
#
_symmetry.space_group_name_H-M   'P 1'
#
loop_
_entity.id
_entity.type
_entity.pdbx_description
1 polymer ?
#
loop_
_entity_poly.entity_id
_entity_poly.type
_entity_poly.pdbx_seq_one_letter_code
_entity_poly.pdbx_strand_id
1 'polypeptide(L)'
;MSETKKLSLEERLSLAARKNRKRGKRASPVPTSLSAVSGTIEEANLRAESDEKVIKNADKNAKENQVDPNKSQSPTLEAESVSLDTTDPILVATGNAHEAQHTKQETQIVQLNSLRNVAPWSFFLPTNTKVSSIDDFLDILRPAVQLMYDESEQMKKKIAATNKNEESREDEFMKEKDELINQLRYEGEKLASKELRQNNAIKAFKKKICGMENDMNILKEELSKKISAFENITLSYEELQSQVQEREVKMRELCKENERLKDLEAALNKGEAEIFSLRSSLQESRKNAIEQEGILNGEIEALKFSSEEQVTNLEAALEHLRIELDQTSRKTTTATITSSNEHLLSQELEKCKCNWSKLENTLNDKISEMETHIHNLEESKRELENQLISSQQLNNSLESKMLKERQEKENNSTTYYNLKQETEKLRKQLQDTTEDYQLLQKKYEIQHLQLELNIGSSEKGVGKSGRSMDAASTRKEEVITSAEMDDDWMYPPNMSQISPMESSIGFENSSLRKEVDELSDHAPIEDGDDKLSTTGIDIPDEAAALGSSTNGMSLTPKNTNSMGYQRRSAQVEVSGKMNAHMISKLGAEVRRYEAELVSLQNTCDRLQKEKNEASDEILKLLEENDKVQKLTKERDEIIEKLEESQNRLDVTFHLLGEKTEQVEELENDVLDLKEMIRQQVQQFVELQEKML
;
A
#
# COMPACT_ATOMS: atom_id res chain seq x y z
N MET A 1 30.60 27.23 12.20
CA MET A 1 30.15 26.58 13.45
C MET A 1 29.31 25.39 13.05
N SER A 2 29.73 24.19 13.43
CA SER A 2 29.20 22.95 12.84
C SER A 2 28.48 22.14 13.91
N GLU A 3 27.17 22.04 13.84
CA GLU A 3 26.41 21.14 14.72
C GLU A 3 26.13 19.81 14.03
N THR A 4 26.82 18.78 14.50
CA THR A 4 26.74 17.42 13.98
C THR A 4 25.42 16.78 14.37
N LYS A 5 24.48 16.66 13.42
CA LYS A 5 23.28 15.83 13.60
C LYS A 5 23.68 14.39 13.93
N LYS A 6 23.26 13.89 15.09
CA LYS A 6 23.52 12.50 15.51
C LYS A 6 22.53 11.58 14.79
N LEU A 7 23.04 10.81 13.82
CA LEU A 7 22.29 9.77 13.09
C LEU A 7 21.62 8.78 14.06
N SER A 8 20.38 8.39 13.75
CA SER A 8 19.56 7.48 14.56
C SER A 8 20.17 6.07 14.65
N LEU A 9 19.80 5.29 15.68
CA LEU A 9 20.27 3.91 15.86
C LEU A 9 19.93 3.04 14.62
N GLU A 10 18.72 3.20 14.10
CA GLU A 10 18.19 2.49 12.93
C GLU A 10 18.87 2.90 11.62
N GLU A 11 19.24 4.17 11.52
CA GLU A 11 20.00 4.74 10.41
C GLU A 11 21.45 4.21 10.40
N ARG A 12 22.06 4.05 11.58
CA ARG A 12 23.37 3.39 11.77
C ARG A 12 23.33 1.91 11.41
N LEU A 13 22.28 1.19 11.81
CA LEU A 13 22.07 -0.23 11.47
C LEU A 13 21.86 -0.41 9.95
N SER A 14 21.05 0.45 9.33
CA SER A 14 20.81 0.46 7.88
C SER A 14 22.07 0.76 7.06
N LEU A 15 22.93 1.67 7.53
CA LEU A 15 24.23 1.95 6.91
C LEU A 15 25.24 0.80 7.10
N ALA A 16 25.18 0.08 8.21
CA ALA A 16 26.01 -1.12 8.42
C ALA A 16 25.62 -2.25 7.45
N ALA A 17 24.32 -2.50 7.27
CA ALA A 17 23.80 -3.52 6.36
C ALA A 17 24.19 -3.27 4.88
N ARG A 18 24.18 -2.00 4.42
CA ARG A 18 24.46 -1.65 3.02
C ARG A 18 25.95 -1.63 2.63
N LYS A 19 26.89 -1.80 3.58
CA LYS A 19 28.35 -1.73 3.29
C LYS A 19 28.99 -3.04 2.82
N ASN A 20 28.36 -4.20 3.09
CA ASN A 20 28.95 -5.52 2.80
C ASN A 20 28.44 -6.16 1.49
N ARG A 21 28.72 -5.53 0.34
CA ARG A 21 28.64 -6.24 -0.97
C ARG A 21 29.51 -5.60 -2.07
N LYS A 22 30.80 -5.93 -2.09
CA LYS A 22 31.63 -5.83 -3.32
C LYS A 22 32.82 -6.81 -3.34
N ARG A 23 32.81 -7.68 -4.36
CA ARG A 23 33.93 -8.41 -4.99
C ARG A 23 34.71 -9.46 -4.18
N GLY A 24 34.47 -10.72 -4.54
CA GLY A 24 35.49 -11.78 -4.62
C GLY A 24 35.47 -12.41 -6.03
N LYS A 25 36.62 -12.78 -6.59
CA LYS A 25 36.75 -13.42 -7.93
C LYS A 25 37.96 -14.36 -7.92
N ARG A 26 37.83 -15.56 -8.51
CA ARG A 26 38.78 -16.70 -8.55
C ARG A 26 38.90 -17.46 -7.20
N ALA A 27 39.14 -18.78 -7.14
CA ALA A 27 39.40 -19.80 -8.17
C ALA A 27 38.69 -21.14 -7.84
N SER A 28 38.81 -22.17 -8.70
CA SER A 28 38.32 -23.54 -8.45
C SER A 28 39.25 -24.35 -7.52
N PRO A 29 38.84 -25.56 -7.09
CA PRO A 29 39.23 -26.76 -7.84
C PRO A 29 38.10 -27.80 -8.04
N VAL A 30 38.43 -28.87 -8.78
CA VAL A 30 37.56 -29.99 -9.22
C VAL A 30 38.08 -31.31 -8.61
N PRO A 31 37.21 -32.29 -8.31
CA PRO A 31 37.21 -33.60 -8.99
C PRO A 31 35.82 -33.87 -9.64
N THR A 32 35.68 -34.41 -10.87
CA THR A 32 35.99 -35.79 -11.33
C THR A 32 35.19 -36.81 -10.51
N SER A 33 34.27 -37.67 -10.99
CA SER A 33 33.86 -38.17 -12.32
C SER A 33 32.51 -38.94 -12.18
N LEU A 34 31.72 -39.39 -13.17
CA LEU A 34 31.79 -39.48 -14.65
C LEU A 34 30.36 -39.69 -15.24
N SER A 35 30.27 -40.05 -16.53
CA SER A 35 29.16 -40.72 -17.25
C SER A 35 27.97 -39.91 -17.78
N ALA A 36 28.06 -39.50 -19.06
CA ALA A 36 27.04 -39.78 -20.06
C ALA A 36 27.62 -39.65 -21.49
N VAL A 37 27.42 -40.70 -22.27
CA VAL A 37 27.90 -40.99 -23.63
C VAL A 37 27.56 -39.91 -24.68
N SER A 38 28.46 -39.72 -25.66
CA SER A 38 28.27 -38.84 -26.82
C SER A 38 27.28 -39.40 -27.86
N GLY A 39 26.53 -38.49 -28.51
CA GLY A 39 25.94 -38.69 -29.83
C GLY A 39 26.43 -37.59 -30.78
N THR A 40 27.24 -37.96 -31.77
CA THR A 40 27.81 -37.08 -32.81
C THR A 40 26.83 -36.83 -33.97
N ILE A 41 26.96 -35.69 -34.68
CA ILE A 41 27.15 -35.62 -36.15
C ILE A 41 27.45 -34.17 -36.60
N GLU A 42 28.20 -34.09 -37.70
CA GLU A 42 28.82 -32.98 -38.46
C GLU A 42 27.94 -31.72 -38.69
N GLU A 43 28.46 -30.49 -38.79
CA GLU A 43 29.50 -29.86 -39.65
C GLU A 43 29.03 -29.36 -41.04
N ALA A 44 29.74 -28.35 -41.60
CA ALA A 44 29.43 -27.53 -42.79
C ALA A 44 28.23 -26.56 -42.67
N ASN A 45 28.34 -25.23 -42.49
CA ASN A 45 29.26 -24.19 -42.99
C ASN A 45 29.16 -23.89 -44.51
N LEU A 46 28.69 -22.68 -44.88
CA LEU A 46 29.16 -21.91 -46.04
C LEU A 46 28.61 -20.46 -46.02
N ARG A 47 29.52 -19.47 -45.92
CA ARG A 47 29.62 -18.15 -46.62
C ARG A 47 28.38 -17.24 -46.84
N ALA A 48 28.49 -15.91 -46.89
CA ALA A 48 29.65 -15.03 -47.10
C ALA A 48 29.51 -13.73 -46.26
N GLU A 49 30.60 -13.11 -45.77
CA GLU A 49 31.26 -11.90 -46.35
C GLU A 49 30.32 -10.66 -46.41
N SER A 50 30.67 -9.49 -45.87
CA SER A 50 32.00 -8.83 -45.91
C SER A 50 32.25 -7.80 -44.78
N ASP A 51 33.53 -7.71 -44.41
CA ASP A 51 34.35 -6.55 -43.95
C ASP A 51 33.86 -5.69 -42.77
N GLU A 52 34.54 -5.61 -41.61
CA GLU A 52 35.97 -5.33 -41.30
C GLU A 52 36.38 -3.90 -41.74
N LYS A 53 36.61 -2.92 -40.85
CA LYS A 53 37.79 -2.69 -39.95
C LYS A 53 37.42 -1.52 -39.00
N VAL A 54 37.67 -1.45 -37.67
CA VAL A 54 38.82 -1.82 -36.81
C VAL A 54 40.05 -0.95 -37.20
N ILE A 55 40.57 0.04 -36.45
CA ILE A 55 41.00 0.10 -35.04
C ILE A 55 41.01 1.57 -34.51
N LYS A 56 40.51 1.75 -33.27
CA LYS A 56 41.00 2.60 -32.14
C LYS A 56 42.17 3.60 -32.39
N ASN A 57 42.26 4.79 -31.77
CA ASN A 57 42.43 5.03 -30.31
C ASN A 57 42.78 6.51 -30.03
N ALA A 58 42.36 7.05 -28.87
CA ALA A 58 43.01 8.11 -28.06
C ALA A 58 43.20 9.54 -28.68
N ASP A 59 43.34 10.66 -27.95
CA ASP A 59 43.32 10.92 -26.50
C ASP A 59 43.02 12.42 -26.19
N LYS A 60 42.60 12.72 -24.95
CA LYS A 60 42.80 13.99 -24.17
C LYS A 60 42.35 15.40 -24.66
N ASN A 61 41.61 16.05 -23.74
CA ASN A 61 41.70 17.47 -23.29
C ASN A 61 41.37 18.61 -24.30
N ALA A 62 40.91 19.81 -23.89
CA ALA A 62 40.73 20.40 -22.56
C ALA A 62 39.42 21.24 -22.45
N LYS A 63 39.12 21.73 -21.23
CA LYS A 63 38.04 22.69 -20.94
C LYS A 63 38.60 24.12 -20.86
N GLU A 64 37.76 25.12 -21.18
CA GLU A 64 37.56 26.40 -20.44
C GLU A 64 36.29 27.07 -21.05
N ASN A 65 35.23 27.33 -20.29
CA ASN A 65 34.98 28.47 -19.39
C ASN A 65 35.07 29.83 -20.11
N GLN A 66 33.93 30.49 -20.35
CA GLN A 66 33.22 31.40 -19.43
C GLN A 66 33.96 32.72 -19.16
N VAL A 67 33.33 33.81 -19.58
CA VAL A 67 33.62 35.19 -19.18
C VAL A 67 32.29 35.79 -18.70
N ASP A 68 32.30 36.34 -17.50
CA ASP A 68 31.27 37.25 -16.96
C ASP A 68 31.98 38.26 -16.01
N PRO A 69 31.37 39.42 -15.68
CA PRO A 69 32.14 40.68 -15.62
C PRO A 69 32.04 41.44 -14.28
N ASN A 70 32.36 42.75 -14.31
CA ASN A 70 32.27 43.79 -13.26
C ASN A 70 33.56 43.98 -12.40
N LYS A 71 33.92 45.17 -11.89
CA LYS A 71 33.25 46.50 -11.88
C LYS A 71 34.22 47.68 -11.59
N SER A 72 33.84 48.90 -11.99
CA SER A 72 34.22 50.22 -11.39
C SER A 72 35.70 50.68 -11.57
N GLN A 73 36.08 51.95 -11.74
CA GLN A 73 35.58 53.24 -11.22
C GLN A 73 35.93 54.42 -12.16
N SER A 74 35.24 55.56 -12.02
CA SER A 74 35.66 56.88 -12.54
C SER A 74 36.54 57.63 -11.51
N PRO A 75 37.28 58.68 -11.91
CA PRO A 75 36.74 60.04 -11.72
C PRO A 75 37.16 61.11 -12.75
N THR A 76 36.50 62.28 -12.62
CA THR A 76 36.73 63.59 -13.26
C THR A 76 38.06 64.26 -12.86
N LEU A 77 38.63 65.11 -13.73
CA LEU A 77 39.30 66.44 -13.53
C LEU A 77 39.60 66.98 -14.97
N GLU A 78 39.33 68.21 -15.41
CA GLU A 78 39.60 69.61 -14.96
C GLU A 78 41.01 70.18 -15.23
N ALA A 79 41.05 71.51 -15.43
CA ALA A 79 42.16 72.42 -15.80
C ALA A 79 42.69 72.32 -17.25
N GLU A 80 42.78 73.38 -18.08
CA GLU A 80 43.19 74.80 -17.97
C GLU A 80 44.67 75.10 -18.25
N SER A 81 44.89 76.27 -18.89
CA SER A 81 46.10 77.10 -18.85
C SER A 81 47.29 76.69 -19.76
N VAL A 82 48.18 77.58 -20.23
CA VAL A 82 48.17 79.05 -20.36
C VAL A 82 49.21 79.50 -21.40
N SER A 83 49.14 80.76 -21.82
CA SER A 83 49.98 81.54 -22.75
C SER A 83 51.51 81.36 -22.73
N LEU A 84 52.19 81.89 -23.77
CA LEU A 84 53.02 83.09 -23.61
C LEU A 84 53.41 83.76 -24.95
N ASP A 85 52.96 85.01 -25.11
CA ASP A 85 53.62 86.04 -25.94
C ASP A 85 54.93 86.49 -25.28
N THR A 86 55.92 86.97 -26.05
CA THR A 86 56.71 88.16 -25.67
C THR A 86 57.49 88.79 -26.83
N THR A 87 56.94 89.89 -27.35
CA THR A 87 57.61 91.20 -27.60
C THR A 87 58.89 91.31 -28.43
N ASP A 88 58.82 92.07 -29.55
CA ASP A 88 59.26 93.49 -29.70
C ASP A 88 60.67 93.92 -29.18
N PRO A 89 61.36 94.98 -29.73
CA PRO A 89 60.69 96.27 -30.01
C PRO A 89 61.29 97.36 -30.97
N ILE A 90 60.47 98.40 -31.22
CA ILE A 90 60.75 99.87 -31.03
C ILE A 90 61.19 100.84 -32.17
N LEU A 91 60.71 102.10 -32.00
CA LEU A 91 60.95 103.39 -32.70
C LEU A 91 60.35 103.54 -34.12
N VAL A 92 59.29 104.32 -34.39
CA VAL A 92 58.76 105.61 -33.88
C VAL A 92 59.60 106.84 -34.22
N ALA A 93 59.06 107.70 -35.09
CA ALA A 93 59.26 109.16 -35.06
C ALA A 93 58.06 109.88 -35.72
N THR A 94 57.35 110.70 -34.95
CA THR A 94 56.29 111.61 -35.42
C THR A 94 56.87 113.00 -35.71
N GLY A 95 56.20 113.81 -36.54
CA GLY A 95 56.66 115.18 -36.82
C GLY A 95 55.81 115.97 -37.81
N ASN A 96 54.65 116.47 -37.38
CA ASN A 96 53.94 117.56 -38.08
C ASN A 96 54.53 118.91 -37.63
N ALA A 97 54.83 119.82 -38.57
CA ALA A 97 54.63 121.27 -38.41
C ALA A 97 54.98 122.10 -39.69
N HIS A 98 53.99 122.90 -40.12
CA HIS A 98 54.08 124.24 -40.75
C HIS A 98 54.90 124.54 -42.03
N GLU A 99 54.13 125.05 -43.01
CA GLU A 99 54.33 126.31 -43.76
C GLU A 99 55.45 126.50 -44.82
N ALA A 100 54.95 126.72 -46.04
CA ALA A 100 55.22 127.90 -46.88
C ALA A 100 56.59 128.12 -47.58
N GLN A 101 56.48 128.23 -48.92
CA GLN A 101 57.27 129.07 -49.85
C GLN A 101 58.68 128.61 -50.28
N HIS A 102 58.72 128.09 -51.52
CA HIS A 102 59.65 128.47 -52.60
C HIS A 102 60.98 129.19 -52.24
N THR A 103 61.99 128.41 -51.83
CA THR A 103 63.39 128.65 -52.27
C THR A 103 64.05 127.29 -52.56
N LYS A 104 64.05 126.89 -53.83
CA LYS A 104 65.17 127.02 -54.79
C LYS A 104 66.24 125.93 -54.66
N GLN A 105 66.03 124.88 -55.45
CA GLN A 105 66.94 123.96 -56.18
C GLN A 105 68.45 123.87 -55.84
N GLU A 106 69.13 124.94 -55.42
CA GLU A 106 70.57 124.97 -55.16
C GLU A 106 70.97 124.07 -53.97
N THR A 107 70.11 123.94 -52.95
CA THR A 107 70.33 123.05 -51.80
C THR A 107 70.17 121.57 -52.13
N GLN A 108 69.23 121.22 -53.02
CA GLN A 108 69.00 119.82 -53.44
C GLN A 108 70.13 119.31 -54.35
N ILE A 109 70.71 120.14 -55.22
CA ILE A 109 71.83 119.75 -56.09
C ILE A 109 73.09 119.43 -55.26
N VAL A 110 73.31 120.12 -54.14
CA VAL A 110 74.42 119.81 -53.21
C VAL A 110 74.19 118.48 -52.48
N GLN A 111 72.95 118.20 -52.04
CA GLN A 111 72.60 116.93 -51.39
C GLN A 111 72.63 115.73 -52.36
N LEU A 112 72.28 115.91 -53.63
CA LEU A 112 72.39 114.84 -54.63
C LEU A 112 73.85 114.49 -54.98
N ASN A 113 74.75 115.48 -54.94
CA ASN A 113 76.18 115.23 -55.18
C ASN A 113 76.88 114.53 -54.00
N SER A 114 76.41 114.69 -52.75
CA SER A 114 76.99 113.98 -51.60
C SER A 114 76.60 112.49 -51.55
N LEU A 115 75.46 112.10 -52.14
CA LEU A 115 75.00 110.71 -52.23
C LEU A 115 75.88 109.83 -53.17
N ARG A 116 76.71 110.42 -54.04
CA ARG A 116 77.69 109.69 -54.88
C ARG A 116 78.61 108.77 -54.08
N ASN A 117 78.94 109.17 -52.84
CA ASN A 117 79.97 108.53 -52.02
C ASN A 117 79.39 107.58 -50.96
N VAL A 118 78.08 107.28 -51.02
CA VAL A 118 77.37 106.44 -50.05
C VAL A 118 76.90 105.14 -50.72
N ALA A 119 77.38 104.00 -50.24
CA ALA A 119 76.87 102.70 -50.66
C ALA A 119 75.37 102.58 -50.28
N PRO A 120 74.50 102.01 -51.14
CA PRO A 120 74.81 101.21 -52.33
C PRO A 120 75.03 102.03 -53.63
N TRP A 121 74.74 103.33 -53.65
CA TRP A 121 74.74 104.16 -54.86
C TRP A 121 76.11 104.28 -55.55
N SER A 122 77.19 104.11 -54.80
CA SER A 122 78.57 104.06 -55.34
C SER A 122 78.83 102.93 -56.34
N PHE A 123 77.99 101.89 -56.38
CA PHE A 123 78.11 100.80 -57.37
C PHE A 123 77.42 101.13 -58.71
N PHE A 124 76.53 102.12 -58.72
CA PHE A 124 75.62 102.39 -59.85
C PHE A 124 75.94 103.69 -60.62
N LEU A 125 76.98 104.45 -60.24
CA LEU A 125 77.27 105.79 -60.78
C LEU A 125 78.73 105.94 -61.24
N PRO A 126 79.02 106.09 -62.55
CA PRO A 126 80.37 106.32 -63.07
C PRO A 126 81.01 107.61 -62.54
N THR A 127 82.31 107.57 -62.26
CA THR A 127 83.00 108.57 -61.41
C THR A 127 83.21 109.95 -62.02
N ASN A 128 82.93 110.19 -63.32
CA ASN A 128 83.41 111.40 -64.00
C ASN A 128 82.44 112.09 -64.99
N THR A 129 81.18 112.27 -64.58
CA THR A 129 80.29 113.30 -65.14
C THR A 129 79.77 114.22 -64.04
N LYS A 130 79.64 115.52 -64.34
CA LYS A 130 78.94 116.49 -63.47
C LYS A 130 77.47 116.47 -63.86
N VAL A 131 76.60 116.11 -62.92
CA VAL A 131 75.14 116.08 -63.16
C VAL A 131 74.63 117.51 -63.09
N SER A 132 74.23 118.06 -64.25
CA SER A 132 73.68 119.42 -64.37
C SER A 132 72.16 119.47 -64.40
N SER A 133 71.49 118.32 -64.55
CA SER A 133 70.02 118.17 -64.52
C SER A 133 69.61 116.88 -63.83
N ILE A 134 68.40 116.84 -63.28
CA ILE A 134 67.85 115.68 -62.56
C ILE A 134 67.56 114.50 -63.51
N ASP A 135 67.24 114.77 -64.78
CA ASP A 135 66.90 113.72 -65.76
C ASP A 135 68.08 112.79 -66.10
N ASP A 136 69.31 113.31 -66.18
CA ASP A 136 70.52 112.51 -66.48
C ASP A 136 70.75 111.41 -65.42
N PHE A 137 70.32 111.65 -64.18
CA PHE A 137 70.42 110.69 -63.07
C PHE A 137 69.36 109.59 -63.17
N LEU A 138 68.17 109.93 -63.66
CA LEU A 138 67.06 108.96 -63.81
C LEU A 138 67.30 107.99 -64.98
N ASP A 139 67.92 108.45 -66.08
CA ASP A 139 68.26 107.59 -67.21
C ASP A 139 69.38 106.58 -66.87
N ILE A 140 70.31 106.91 -65.96
CA ILE A 140 71.33 105.96 -65.48
C ILE A 140 70.72 104.87 -64.58
N LEU A 141 69.68 105.19 -63.79
CA LEU A 141 69.06 104.24 -62.87
C LEU A 141 67.98 103.34 -63.51
N ARG A 142 67.35 103.78 -64.61
CA ARG A 142 66.26 103.02 -65.27
C ARG A 142 66.61 101.55 -65.59
N PRO A 143 67.80 101.19 -66.11
CA PRO A 143 68.13 99.80 -66.42
C PRO A 143 68.26 98.90 -65.19
N ALA A 144 68.81 99.43 -64.08
CA ALA A 144 69.03 98.67 -62.85
C ALA A 144 67.71 98.33 -62.13
N VAL A 145 66.75 99.26 -62.14
CA VAL A 145 65.41 99.04 -61.58
C VAL A 145 64.62 98.02 -62.40
N GLN A 146 64.77 98.00 -63.72
CA GLN A 146 64.07 97.05 -64.59
C GLN A 146 64.49 95.59 -64.31
N LEU A 147 65.79 95.32 -64.15
CA LEU A 147 66.28 93.97 -63.82
C LEU A 147 65.72 93.45 -62.48
N MET A 148 65.70 94.29 -61.44
CA MET A 148 65.11 93.96 -60.14
C MET A 148 63.61 93.65 -60.23
N TYR A 149 62.89 94.36 -61.10
CA TYR A 149 61.46 94.14 -61.33
C TYR A 149 61.21 92.81 -62.06
N ASP A 150 62.01 92.52 -63.09
CA ASP A 150 61.88 91.30 -63.89
C ASP A 150 62.23 90.03 -63.07
N GLU A 151 63.22 90.08 -62.17
CA GLU A 151 63.51 89.00 -61.22
C GLU A 151 62.38 88.78 -60.19
N SER A 152 61.80 89.87 -59.68
CA SER A 152 60.67 89.83 -58.74
C SER A 152 59.41 89.20 -59.36
N GLU A 153 59.13 89.51 -60.63
CA GLU A 153 58.03 88.90 -61.39
C GLU A 153 58.25 87.41 -61.66
N GLN A 154 59.49 86.98 -61.91
CA GLN A 154 59.80 85.55 -62.07
C GLN A 154 59.61 84.76 -60.78
N MET A 155 59.98 85.33 -59.63
CA MET A 155 59.73 84.69 -58.32
C MET A 155 58.24 84.58 -58.02
N LYS A 156 57.45 85.64 -58.24
CA LYS A 156 55.98 85.59 -58.09
C LYS A 156 55.34 84.52 -58.97
N LYS A 157 55.75 84.39 -60.23
CA LYS A 157 55.22 83.38 -61.16
C LYS A 157 55.55 81.95 -60.72
N LYS A 158 56.74 81.72 -60.15
CA LYS A 158 57.10 80.41 -59.58
C LYS A 158 56.24 80.07 -58.36
N ILE A 159 56.10 80.99 -57.41
CA ILE A 159 55.28 80.80 -56.19
C ILE A 159 53.81 80.59 -56.55
N ALA A 160 53.25 81.35 -57.48
CA ALA A 160 51.87 81.18 -57.93
C ALA A 160 51.64 79.84 -58.68
N ALA A 161 52.68 79.29 -59.33
CA ALA A 161 52.61 77.99 -59.99
C ALA A 161 52.79 76.82 -59.02
N THR A 162 53.61 76.95 -57.98
CA THR A 162 53.72 75.93 -56.91
C THR A 162 52.44 75.88 -56.10
N ASN A 163 51.95 77.01 -55.60
CA ASN A 163 50.72 77.05 -54.81
C ASN A 163 49.51 76.49 -55.57
N LYS A 164 49.32 76.82 -56.86
CA LYS A 164 48.21 76.22 -57.63
C LYS A 164 48.34 74.71 -57.84
N ASN A 165 49.57 74.21 -57.97
CA ASN A 165 49.80 72.76 -58.08
C ASN A 165 49.69 72.05 -56.72
N GLU A 166 49.96 72.74 -55.61
CA GLU A 166 49.77 72.22 -54.25
C GLU A 166 48.28 72.23 -53.89
N GLU A 167 47.57 73.36 -54.05
CA GLU A 167 46.11 73.46 -53.89
C GLU A 167 45.37 72.41 -54.74
N SER A 168 45.76 72.21 -56.01
CA SER A 168 45.11 71.19 -56.87
C SER A 168 45.37 69.76 -56.38
N ARG A 169 46.55 69.48 -55.82
CA ARG A 169 46.91 68.14 -55.31
C ARG A 169 46.32 67.88 -53.92
N GLU A 170 46.18 68.93 -53.10
CA GLU A 170 45.46 68.88 -51.84
C GLU A 170 43.95 68.70 -52.09
N ASP A 171 43.37 69.39 -53.08
CA ASP A 171 41.98 69.18 -53.50
C ASP A 171 41.73 67.78 -54.09
N GLU A 172 42.66 67.24 -54.88
CA GLU A 172 42.60 65.85 -55.37
C GLU A 172 42.72 64.86 -54.22
N PHE A 173 43.69 65.05 -53.30
CA PHE A 173 43.85 64.20 -52.12
C PHE A 173 42.67 64.29 -51.16
N MET A 174 42.07 65.48 -50.97
CA MET A 174 40.86 65.66 -50.18
C MET A 174 39.66 64.96 -50.82
N LYS A 175 39.51 65.01 -52.16
CA LYS A 175 38.51 64.21 -52.87
C LYS A 175 38.76 62.72 -52.70
N GLU A 176 39.99 62.23 -52.82
CA GLU A 176 40.34 60.83 -52.56
C GLU A 176 40.03 60.42 -51.11
N LYS A 177 40.28 61.30 -50.13
CA LYS A 177 39.95 61.08 -48.72
C LYS A 177 38.45 61.07 -48.48
N ASP A 178 37.70 61.99 -49.06
CA ASP A 178 36.24 62.05 -48.96
C ASP A 178 35.58 60.88 -49.69
N GLU A 179 36.10 60.46 -50.85
CA GLU A 179 35.69 59.23 -51.53
C GLU A 179 35.97 57.99 -50.68
N LEU A 180 37.14 57.88 -50.05
CA LEU A 180 37.46 56.80 -49.12
C LEU A 180 36.56 56.81 -47.89
N ILE A 181 36.27 57.98 -47.31
CA ILE A 181 35.33 58.15 -46.21
C ILE A 181 33.92 57.74 -46.64
N ASN A 182 33.49 58.09 -47.85
CA ASN A 182 32.19 57.71 -48.39
C ASN A 182 32.10 56.21 -48.70
N GLN A 183 33.17 55.59 -49.19
CA GLN A 183 33.28 54.13 -49.35
C GLN A 183 33.18 53.43 -47.98
N LEU A 184 33.96 53.86 -46.99
CA LEU A 184 33.92 53.30 -45.62
C LEU A 184 32.56 53.52 -44.93
N ARG A 185 31.89 54.66 -45.16
CA ARG A 185 30.51 54.90 -44.70
C ARG A 185 29.51 53.96 -45.36
N TYR A 186 29.59 53.79 -46.68
CA TYR A 186 28.72 52.88 -47.43
C TYR A 186 28.95 51.41 -47.05
N GLU A 187 30.19 51.01 -46.85
CA GLU A 187 30.54 49.68 -46.34
C GLU A 187 30.06 49.49 -44.90
N GLY A 188 30.22 50.49 -44.04
CA GLY A 188 29.69 50.50 -42.68
C GLY A 188 28.17 50.37 -42.63
N GLU A 189 27.43 51.14 -43.44
CA GLU A 189 25.97 51.05 -43.56
C GLU A 189 25.51 49.68 -44.11
N LYS A 190 26.24 49.14 -45.09
CA LYS A 190 26.00 47.82 -45.66
C LYS A 190 26.32 46.68 -44.69
N LEU A 191 27.31 46.84 -43.82
CA LEU A 191 27.65 45.92 -42.73
C LEU A 191 26.60 46.00 -41.62
N ALA A 192 26.25 47.20 -41.14
CA ALA A 192 25.17 47.40 -40.16
C ALA A 192 23.83 46.85 -40.66
N SER A 193 23.52 47.02 -41.95
CA SER A 193 22.34 46.42 -42.58
C SER A 193 22.37 44.89 -42.63
N LYS A 194 23.54 44.28 -42.81
CA LYS A 194 23.71 42.81 -42.74
C LYS A 194 23.61 42.31 -41.29
N GLU A 195 24.25 43.00 -40.35
CA GLU A 195 24.23 42.69 -38.93
C GLU A 195 22.80 42.78 -38.38
N LEU A 196 22.05 43.83 -38.71
CA LEU A 196 20.64 43.97 -38.33
C LEU A 196 19.78 42.83 -38.90
N ARG A 197 20.01 42.41 -40.15
CA ARG A 197 19.32 41.24 -40.74
C ARG A 197 19.69 39.94 -40.03
N GLN A 198 20.96 39.74 -39.68
CA GLN A 198 21.43 38.58 -38.93
C GLN A 198 20.88 38.58 -37.49
N ASN A 199 20.86 39.72 -36.82
CA ASN A 199 20.29 39.88 -35.47
C ASN A 199 18.78 39.58 -35.48
N ASN A 200 18.04 40.09 -36.46
CA ASN A 200 16.63 39.77 -36.66
C ASN A 200 16.40 38.28 -36.95
N ALA A 201 17.27 37.64 -37.76
CA ALA A 201 17.21 36.19 -37.99
C ALA A 201 17.52 35.39 -36.72
N ILE A 202 18.55 35.77 -35.96
CA ILE A 202 18.88 35.18 -34.65
C ILE A 202 17.72 35.34 -33.67
N LYS A 203 17.06 36.50 -33.62
CA LYS A 203 15.87 36.74 -32.79
C LYS A 203 14.69 35.85 -33.21
N ALA A 204 14.47 35.66 -34.50
CA ALA A 204 13.47 34.73 -35.03
C ALA A 204 13.79 33.26 -34.68
N PHE A 205 15.05 32.84 -34.80
CA PHE A 205 15.48 31.50 -34.40
C PHE A 205 15.38 31.28 -32.88
N LYS A 206 15.78 32.26 -32.06
CA LYS A 206 15.58 32.21 -30.59
C LYS A 206 14.11 32.08 -30.23
N LYS A 207 13.21 32.84 -30.88
CA LYS A 207 11.76 32.70 -30.68
C LYS A 207 11.25 31.31 -31.09
N LYS A 208 11.76 30.74 -32.19
CA LYS A 208 11.40 29.38 -32.63
C LYS A 208 11.92 28.30 -31.67
N ILE A 209 13.15 28.42 -31.17
CA ILE A 209 13.72 27.52 -30.17
C ILE A 209 12.88 27.56 -28.89
N CYS A 210 12.58 28.75 -28.36
CA CYS A 210 11.73 28.89 -27.18
C CYS A 210 10.33 28.29 -27.37
N GLY A 211 9.73 28.47 -28.56
CA GLY A 211 8.46 27.80 -28.91
C GLY A 211 8.58 26.28 -28.86
N MET A 212 9.60 25.71 -29.51
CA MET A 212 9.85 24.26 -29.51
C MET A 212 10.21 23.70 -28.12
N GLU A 213 10.85 24.49 -27.26
CA GLU A 213 11.13 24.14 -25.86
C GLU A 213 9.84 24.10 -25.03
N ASN A 214 8.94 25.07 -25.23
CA ASN A 214 7.61 25.06 -24.60
C ASN A 214 6.77 23.88 -25.10
N ASP A 215 6.70 23.64 -26.41
CA ASP A 215 6.01 22.48 -27.00
C ASP A 215 6.56 21.16 -26.44
N MET A 216 7.89 21.04 -26.33
CA MET A 216 8.55 19.87 -25.73
C MET A 216 8.21 19.70 -24.25
N ASN A 217 8.06 20.79 -23.49
CA ASN A 217 7.68 20.73 -22.08
C ASN A 217 6.20 20.34 -21.91
N ILE A 218 5.30 20.86 -22.75
CA ILE A 218 3.88 20.44 -22.79
C ILE A 218 3.78 18.94 -23.12
N LEU A 219 4.49 18.48 -24.16
CA LEU A 219 4.52 17.06 -24.54
C LEU A 219 5.07 16.15 -23.44
N LYS A 220 6.07 16.60 -22.67
CA LYS A 220 6.57 15.88 -21.49
C LYS A 220 5.53 15.81 -20.38
N GLU A 221 4.81 16.91 -20.13
CA GLU A 221 3.77 16.95 -19.10
C GLU A 221 2.60 16.03 -19.49
N GLU A 222 2.14 16.07 -20.75
CA GLU A 222 1.16 15.12 -21.28
C GLU A 222 1.63 13.66 -21.18
N LEU A 223 2.90 13.39 -21.47
CA LEU A 223 3.48 12.06 -21.32
C LEU A 223 3.46 11.61 -19.86
N SER A 224 3.84 12.47 -18.91
CA SER A 224 3.77 12.15 -17.48
C SER A 224 2.33 11.92 -17.00
N LYS A 225 1.36 12.70 -17.48
CA LYS A 225 -0.07 12.50 -17.20
C LYS A 225 -0.54 11.15 -17.73
N LYS A 226 -0.18 10.80 -18.98
CA LYS A 226 -0.49 9.48 -19.57
C LYS A 226 0.17 8.33 -18.79
N ILE A 227 1.42 8.47 -18.38
CA ILE A 227 2.11 7.47 -17.54
C ILE A 227 1.35 7.27 -16.23
N SER A 228 1.04 8.34 -15.48
CA SER A 228 0.28 8.22 -14.23
C SER A 228 -1.13 7.63 -14.42
N ALA A 229 -1.78 7.91 -15.55
CA ALA A 229 -3.06 7.29 -15.89
C ALA A 229 -2.91 5.78 -16.18
N PHE A 230 -1.86 5.38 -16.91
CA PHE A 230 -1.55 3.97 -17.14
C PHE A 230 -1.19 3.23 -15.85
N GLU A 231 -0.44 3.86 -14.95
CA GLU A 231 -0.13 3.31 -13.61
C GLU A 231 -1.42 3.09 -12.80
N ASN A 232 -2.31 4.07 -12.73
CA ASN A 232 -3.61 3.95 -12.06
C ASN A 232 -4.51 2.86 -12.68
N ILE A 233 -4.51 2.72 -14.01
CA ILE A 233 -5.24 1.65 -14.72
C ILE A 233 -4.61 0.28 -14.43
N THR A 234 -3.28 0.20 -14.32
CA THR A 234 -2.57 -1.04 -14.01
C THR A 234 -2.86 -1.49 -12.57
N LEU A 235 -2.81 -0.57 -11.60
CA LEU A 235 -3.15 -0.85 -10.20
C LEU A 235 -4.61 -1.32 -10.04
N SER A 236 -5.57 -0.66 -10.71
CA SER A 236 -6.97 -1.09 -10.66
C SER A 236 -7.23 -2.40 -11.42
N TYR A 237 -6.43 -2.74 -12.43
CA TYR A 237 -6.44 -4.07 -13.06
C TYR A 237 -5.88 -5.15 -12.13
N GLU A 238 -4.77 -4.90 -11.44
CA GLU A 238 -4.18 -5.82 -10.44
C GLU A 238 -5.12 -6.04 -9.24
N GLU A 239 -5.80 -4.99 -8.79
CA GLU A 239 -6.84 -5.07 -7.75
C GLU A 239 -8.01 -5.94 -8.22
N LEU A 240 -8.54 -5.68 -9.42
CA LEU A 240 -9.64 -6.47 -9.99
C LEU A 240 -9.23 -7.94 -10.22
N GLN A 241 -7.99 -8.19 -10.65
CA GLN A 241 -7.44 -9.54 -10.80
C GLN A 241 -7.35 -10.27 -9.46
N SER A 242 -6.95 -9.56 -8.40
CA SER A 242 -6.91 -10.09 -7.03
C SER A 242 -8.32 -10.44 -6.53
N GLN A 243 -9.30 -9.55 -6.73
CA GLN A 243 -10.72 -9.83 -6.40
C GLN A 243 -11.30 -11.02 -7.19
N VAL A 244 -10.89 -11.22 -8.45
CA VAL A 244 -11.30 -12.39 -9.24
C VAL A 244 -10.71 -13.67 -8.65
N GLN A 245 -9.41 -13.69 -8.31
CA GLN A 245 -8.77 -14.85 -7.69
C GLN A 245 -9.39 -15.18 -6.32
N GLU A 246 -9.70 -14.18 -5.50
CA GLU A 246 -10.40 -14.35 -4.22
C GLU A 246 -11.78 -14.99 -4.43
N ARG A 247 -12.55 -14.55 -5.44
CA ARG A 247 -13.84 -15.16 -5.77
C ARG A 247 -13.71 -16.56 -6.36
N GLU A 248 -12.67 -16.87 -7.13
CA GLU A 248 -12.39 -18.23 -7.61
C GLU A 248 -12.07 -19.19 -6.45
N VAL A 249 -11.32 -18.73 -5.44
CA VAL A 249 -11.07 -19.52 -4.21
C VAL A 249 -12.38 -19.76 -3.46
N LYS A 250 -13.18 -18.71 -3.21
CA LYS A 250 -14.50 -18.84 -2.55
C LYS A 250 -15.47 -19.75 -3.31
N MET A 251 -15.49 -19.68 -4.65
CA MET A 251 -16.28 -20.61 -5.46
C MET A 251 -15.80 -22.06 -5.32
N ARG A 252 -14.47 -22.29 -5.27
CA ARG A 252 -13.91 -23.63 -5.06
C ARG A 252 -14.21 -24.17 -3.66
N GLU A 253 -14.20 -23.32 -2.63
CA GLU A 253 -14.62 -23.69 -1.27
C GLU A 253 -16.10 -24.07 -1.22
N LEU A 254 -16.98 -23.25 -1.82
CA LEU A 254 -18.41 -23.56 -1.93
C LEU A 254 -18.67 -24.86 -2.71
N CYS A 255 -17.88 -25.17 -3.75
CA CYS A 255 -17.96 -26.46 -4.43
C CYS A 255 -17.59 -27.63 -3.51
N LYS A 256 -16.48 -27.55 -2.76
CA LYS A 256 -16.09 -28.58 -1.78
C LYS A 256 -17.17 -28.79 -0.72
N GLU A 257 -17.76 -27.71 -0.21
CA GLU A 257 -18.81 -27.80 0.82
C GLU A 257 -20.10 -28.41 0.27
N ASN A 258 -20.46 -28.06 -0.97
CA ASN A 258 -21.61 -28.66 -1.65
C ASN A 258 -21.40 -30.17 -1.94
N GLU A 259 -20.16 -30.59 -2.22
CA GLU A 259 -19.79 -32.02 -2.28
C GLU A 259 -19.96 -32.69 -0.91
N ARG A 260 -19.47 -32.08 0.19
CA ARG A 260 -19.67 -32.62 1.55
C ARG A 260 -21.15 -32.71 1.94
N LEU A 261 -21.96 -31.71 1.60
CA LEU A 261 -23.40 -31.71 1.84
C LEU A 261 -24.09 -32.85 1.09
N LYS A 262 -23.70 -33.10 -0.16
CA LYS A 262 -24.22 -34.21 -0.96
C LYS A 262 -23.83 -35.58 -0.39
N ASP A 263 -22.61 -35.72 0.12
CA ASP A 263 -22.16 -36.95 0.79
C ASP A 263 -22.92 -37.18 2.12
N LEU A 264 -23.16 -36.12 2.89
CA LEU A 264 -23.99 -36.17 4.10
C LEU A 264 -25.46 -36.49 3.80
N GLU A 265 -26.02 -35.94 2.72
CA GLU A 265 -27.37 -36.24 2.25
C GLU A 265 -27.48 -37.70 1.78
N ALA A 266 -26.47 -38.23 1.08
CA ALA A 266 -26.40 -39.65 0.72
C ALA A 266 -26.32 -40.56 1.96
N ALA A 267 -25.53 -40.17 2.97
CA ALA A 267 -25.43 -40.90 4.24
C ALA A 267 -26.75 -40.85 5.04
N LEU A 268 -27.43 -39.71 5.07
CA LEU A 268 -28.76 -39.55 5.68
C LEU A 268 -29.77 -40.48 5.02
N ASN A 269 -29.89 -40.43 3.68
CA ASN A 269 -30.80 -41.29 2.92
C ASN A 269 -30.53 -42.79 3.15
N LYS A 270 -29.25 -43.19 3.29
CA LYS A 270 -28.89 -44.56 3.66
C LYS A 270 -29.36 -44.91 5.08
N GLY A 271 -29.15 -44.03 6.05
CA GLY A 271 -29.64 -44.19 7.42
C GLY A 271 -31.17 -44.26 7.51
N GLU A 272 -31.89 -43.45 6.72
CA GLU A 272 -33.35 -43.50 6.62
C GLU A 272 -33.85 -44.83 6.03
N ALA A 273 -33.18 -45.35 5.00
CA ALA A 273 -33.49 -46.66 4.42
C ALA A 273 -33.22 -47.81 5.42
N GLU A 274 -32.12 -47.75 6.18
CA GLU A 274 -31.83 -48.70 7.25
C GLU A 274 -32.90 -48.65 8.35
N ILE A 275 -33.24 -47.44 8.84
CA ILE A 275 -34.33 -47.23 9.81
C ILE A 275 -35.67 -47.75 9.28
N PHE A 276 -35.99 -47.53 8.00
CA PHE A 276 -37.20 -48.05 7.38
C PHE A 276 -37.21 -49.59 7.39
N SER A 277 -36.11 -50.24 6.98
CA SER A 277 -36.01 -51.70 6.98
C SER A 277 -36.14 -52.30 8.39
N LEU A 278 -35.52 -51.69 9.41
CA LEU A 278 -35.63 -52.10 10.80
C LEU A 278 -37.05 -51.91 11.34
N ARG A 279 -37.72 -50.81 10.98
CA ARG A 279 -39.15 -50.59 11.33
C ARG A 279 -40.05 -51.65 10.72
N SER A 280 -39.86 -52.00 9.44
CA SER A 280 -40.62 -53.08 8.78
C SER A 280 -40.39 -54.44 9.45
N SER A 281 -39.13 -54.80 9.73
CA SER A 281 -38.79 -56.06 10.42
C SER A 281 -39.35 -56.12 11.85
N LEU A 282 -39.32 -55.01 12.59
CA LEU A 282 -39.90 -54.91 13.92
C LEU A 282 -41.44 -54.97 13.88
N GLN A 283 -42.08 -54.40 12.85
CA GLN A 283 -43.53 -54.50 12.64
C GLN A 283 -43.94 -55.94 12.30
N GLU A 284 -43.18 -56.64 11.48
CA GLU A 284 -43.40 -58.06 11.17
C GLU A 284 -43.21 -58.94 12.41
N SER A 285 -42.14 -58.71 13.17
CA SER A 285 -41.88 -59.41 14.45
C SER A 285 -43.02 -59.19 15.46
N ARG A 286 -43.56 -57.97 15.55
CA ARG A 286 -44.74 -57.66 16.38
C ARG A 286 -46.00 -58.38 15.89
N LYS A 287 -46.24 -58.42 14.58
CA LYS A 287 -47.38 -59.14 14.00
C LYS A 287 -47.30 -60.63 14.33
N ASN A 288 -46.12 -61.23 14.15
CA ASN A 288 -45.88 -62.64 14.47
C ASN A 288 -46.08 -62.91 15.97
N ALA A 289 -45.61 -62.02 16.86
CA ALA A 289 -45.83 -62.14 18.31
C ALA A 289 -47.33 -62.09 18.68
N ILE A 290 -48.10 -61.18 18.08
CA ILE A 290 -49.56 -61.08 18.29
C ILE A 290 -50.28 -62.34 17.77
N GLU A 291 -49.86 -62.89 16.63
CA GLU A 291 -50.42 -64.14 16.09
C GLU A 291 -50.12 -65.33 17.01
N GLN A 292 -48.91 -65.43 17.57
CA GLN A 292 -48.56 -66.46 18.55
C GLN A 292 -49.31 -66.29 19.88
N GLU A 293 -49.47 -65.06 20.37
CA GLU A 293 -50.28 -64.76 21.56
C GLU A 293 -51.75 -65.15 21.34
N GLY A 294 -52.30 -64.91 20.15
CA GLY A 294 -53.64 -65.36 19.76
C GLY A 294 -53.79 -66.89 19.75
N ILE A 295 -52.80 -67.61 19.23
CA ILE A 295 -52.78 -69.09 19.22
C ILE A 295 -52.70 -69.62 20.66
N LEU A 296 -51.78 -69.12 21.48
CA LEU A 296 -51.61 -69.54 22.87
C LEU A 296 -52.85 -69.24 23.72
N ASN A 297 -53.49 -68.08 23.53
CA ASN A 297 -54.75 -67.77 24.21
C ASN A 297 -55.88 -68.73 23.78
N GLY A 298 -55.97 -69.08 22.49
CA GLY A 298 -56.91 -70.09 21.99
C GLY A 298 -56.65 -71.48 22.56
N GLU A 299 -55.39 -71.89 22.70
CA GLU A 299 -55.00 -73.15 23.35
C GLU A 299 -55.32 -73.14 24.85
N ILE A 300 -55.06 -72.03 25.56
CA ILE A 300 -55.45 -71.85 26.97
C ILE A 300 -56.98 -71.93 27.13
N GLU A 301 -57.75 -71.35 26.20
CA GLU A 301 -59.21 -71.39 26.25
C GLU A 301 -59.76 -72.78 25.94
N ALA A 302 -59.18 -73.50 24.98
CA ALA A 302 -59.49 -74.91 24.71
C ALA A 302 -59.11 -75.84 25.87
N LEU A 303 -57.97 -75.61 26.52
CA LEU A 303 -57.54 -76.34 27.72
C LEU A 303 -58.44 -76.04 28.93
N LYS A 304 -58.89 -74.79 29.10
CA LYS A 304 -59.90 -74.43 30.12
C LYS A 304 -61.21 -75.17 29.86
N PHE A 305 -61.72 -75.14 28.62
CA PHE A 305 -62.96 -75.85 28.27
C PHE A 305 -62.84 -77.36 28.49
N SER A 306 -61.75 -77.99 28.04
CA SER A 306 -61.51 -79.41 28.27
C SER A 306 -61.30 -79.74 29.76
N SER A 307 -60.68 -78.84 30.53
CA SER A 307 -60.55 -79.00 31.98
C SER A 307 -61.89 -78.85 32.69
N GLU A 308 -62.78 -77.97 32.24
CA GLU A 308 -64.14 -77.79 32.78
C GLU A 308 -65.04 -78.99 32.42
N GLU A 309 -64.92 -79.52 31.20
CA GLU A 309 -65.52 -80.79 30.79
C GLU A 309 -64.98 -81.97 31.63
N GLN A 310 -63.67 -82.02 31.91
CA GLN A 310 -63.10 -83.04 32.79
C GLN A 310 -63.54 -82.87 34.25
N VAL A 311 -63.64 -81.65 34.77
CA VAL A 311 -64.15 -81.37 36.12
C VAL A 311 -65.61 -81.81 36.25
N THR A 312 -66.48 -81.43 35.32
CA THR A 312 -67.90 -81.84 35.33
C THR A 312 -68.07 -83.36 35.18
N ASN A 313 -67.24 -84.02 34.35
CA ASN A 313 -67.17 -85.48 34.27
C ASN A 313 -66.68 -86.12 35.58
N LEU A 314 -65.69 -85.54 36.25
CA LEU A 314 -65.19 -86.00 37.54
C LEU A 314 -66.19 -85.74 38.68
N GLU A 315 -66.95 -84.65 38.66
CA GLU A 315 -68.04 -84.37 39.60
C GLU A 315 -69.17 -85.39 39.43
N ALA A 316 -69.57 -85.69 38.19
CA ALA A 316 -70.52 -86.76 37.89
C ALA A 316 -70.00 -88.13 38.36
N ALA A 317 -68.73 -88.45 38.07
CA ALA A 317 -68.09 -89.68 38.52
C ALA A 317 -67.93 -89.75 40.04
N LEU A 318 -67.69 -88.64 40.73
CA LEU A 318 -67.63 -88.56 42.19
C LEU A 318 -69.01 -88.71 42.83
N GLU A 319 -70.07 -88.18 42.23
CA GLU A 319 -71.44 -88.43 42.71
C GLU A 319 -71.85 -89.90 42.47
N HIS A 320 -71.45 -90.49 41.33
CA HIS A 320 -71.59 -91.95 41.11
C HIS A 320 -70.78 -92.77 42.12
N LEU A 321 -69.51 -92.42 42.38
CA LEU A 321 -68.67 -93.08 43.38
C LEU A 321 -69.15 -92.80 44.81
N ARG A 322 -69.86 -91.70 45.08
CA ARG A 322 -70.51 -91.44 46.38
C ARG A 322 -71.71 -92.37 46.56
N ILE A 323 -72.52 -92.56 45.52
CA ILE A 323 -73.59 -93.56 45.47
C ILE A 323 -73.02 -94.97 45.63
N GLU A 324 -71.87 -95.27 45.03
CA GLU A 324 -71.20 -96.57 45.13
C GLU A 324 -70.42 -96.74 46.47
N LEU A 325 -69.97 -95.67 47.11
CA LEU A 325 -69.35 -95.67 48.44
C LEU A 325 -70.41 -95.82 49.54
N ASP A 326 -71.63 -95.30 49.35
CA ASP A 326 -72.78 -95.67 50.18
C ASP A 326 -73.09 -97.18 50.09
N GLN A 327 -72.80 -97.81 48.95
CA GLN A 327 -72.91 -99.26 48.76
C GLN A 327 -71.69 -100.04 49.30
N THR A 328 -70.49 -99.44 49.23
CA THR A 328 -69.19 -100.12 49.44
C THR A 328 -68.52 -99.81 50.79
N SER A 329 -68.97 -98.79 51.53
CA SER A 329 -68.67 -98.60 52.96
C SER A 329 -69.08 -99.80 53.83
N ARG A 330 -69.92 -100.69 53.27
CA ARG A 330 -70.28 -102.00 53.82
C ARG A 330 -69.21 -103.08 53.65
N LYS A 331 -68.06 -102.81 53.01
CA LYS A 331 -67.02 -103.79 52.64
C LYS A 331 -65.58 -103.29 52.86
N THR A 332 -65.24 -103.12 54.14
CA THR A 332 -63.96 -103.53 54.76
C THR A 332 -62.68 -103.63 53.91
N THR A 333 -61.81 -102.63 54.10
CA THR A 333 -60.41 -102.75 54.62
C THR A 333 -59.36 -103.70 54.00
N THR A 334 -58.16 -103.11 53.87
CA THR A 334 -56.80 -103.64 54.18
C THR A 334 -56.11 -104.65 53.24
N ALA A 335 -55.15 -104.11 52.49
CA ALA A 335 -53.70 -104.31 52.69
C ALA A 335 -53.09 -105.73 52.72
N THR A 336 -52.27 -106.02 51.71
CA THR A 336 -50.95 -106.68 51.81
C THR A 336 -50.18 -106.27 50.54
N ILE A 337 -48.85 -106.17 50.47
CA ILE A 337 -47.87 -107.27 50.36
C ILE A 337 -46.48 -106.66 50.61
N THR A 338 -45.70 -107.19 51.55
CA THR A 338 -44.38 -106.65 51.95
C THR A 338 -43.17 -107.31 51.28
N SER A 339 -43.37 -108.29 50.40
CA SER A 339 -42.27 -109.01 49.71
C SER A 339 -41.81 -108.38 48.40
N SER A 340 -42.53 -107.39 47.86
CA SER A 340 -42.08 -106.60 46.69
C SER A 340 -40.95 -105.63 47.07
N ASN A 341 -40.86 -105.28 48.36
CA ASN A 341 -40.09 -104.15 48.84
C ASN A 341 -38.58 -104.28 48.63
N GLU A 342 -37.96 -105.46 48.77
CA GLU A 342 -36.50 -105.58 48.64
C GLU A 342 -36.01 -105.46 47.18
N HIS A 343 -36.76 -106.02 46.24
CA HIS A 343 -36.44 -105.93 44.81
C HIS A 343 -36.81 -104.55 44.25
N LEU A 344 -37.87 -103.92 44.77
CA LEU A 344 -38.22 -102.53 44.53
C LEU A 344 -37.14 -101.59 45.10
N LEU A 345 -36.65 -101.82 46.32
CA LEU A 345 -35.62 -101.00 46.97
C LEU A 345 -34.29 -101.04 46.20
N SER A 346 -33.88 -102.20 45.67
CA SER A 346 -32.69 -102.26 44.79
C SER A 346 -32.93 -101.52 43.46
N GLN A 347 -34.13 -101.63 42.88
CA GLN A 347 -34.48 -100.90 41.67
C GLN A 347 -34.58 -99.38 41.92
N GLU A 348 -35.05 -98.96 43.08
CA GLU A 348 -35.10 -97.57 43.54
C GLU A 348 -33.71 -97.03 43.84
N LEU A 349 -32.80 -97.82 44.42
CA LEU A 349 -31.42 -97.40 44.67
C LEU A 349 -30.68 -97.16 43.34
N GLU A 350 -30.89 -98.01 42.32
CA GLU A 350 -30.31 -97.81 40.99
C GLU A 350 -30.98 -96.66 40.22
N LYS A 351 -32.32 -96.48 40.34
CA LYS A 351 -33.01 -95.27 39.85
C LYS A 351 -32.51 -94.00 40.53
N CYS A 352 -32.26 -94.05 41.84
CA CYS A 352 -31.68 -92.95 42.60
C CYS A 352 -30.26 -92.64 42.14
N LYS A 353 -29.38 -93.63 41.92
CA LYS A 353 -28.07 -93.41 41.29
C LYS A 353 -28.18 -92.74 39.92
N CYS A 354 -29.07 -93.24 39.07
CA CYS A 354 -29.29 -92.67 37.74
C CYS A 354 -29.84 -91.23 37.83
N ASN A 355 -30.71 -90.94 38.80
CA ASN A 355 -31.20 -89.58 39.07
C ASN A 355 -30.12 -88.67 39.66
N TRP A 356 -29.26 -89.17 40.55
CA TRP A 356 -28.13 -88.42 41.10
C TRP A 356 -27.11 -88.07 40.00
N SER A 357 -26.77 -89.02 39.13
CA SER A 357 -25.89 -88.76 37.98
C SER A 357 -26.53 -87.80 36.96
N LYS A 358 -27.85 -87.87 36.74
CA LYS A 358 -28.57 -86.87 35.92
C LYS A 358 -28.56 -85.49 36.57
N LEU A 359 -28.77 -85.40 37.88
CA LEU A 359 -28.73 -84.15 38.63
C LEU A 359 -27.31 -83.56 38.66
N GLU A 360 -26.29 -84.40 38.83
CA GLU A 360 -24.88 -84.03 38.74
C GLU A 360 -24.55 -83.48 37.35
N ASN A 361 -24.99 -84.16 36.28
CA ASN A 361 -24.81 -83.64 34.92
C ASN A 361 -25.56 -82.31 34.72
N THR A 362 -26.83 -82.17 35.12
CA THR A 362 -27.54 -80.88 34.95
C THR A 362 -26.98 -79.77 35.83
N LEU A 363 -26.38 -80.09 36.98
CA LEU A 363 -25.63 -79.12 37.79
C LEU A 363 -24.31 -78.74 37.13
N ASN A 364 -23.57 -79.69 36.54
CA ASN A 364 -22.33 -79.41 35.81
C ASN A 364 -22.59 -78.62 34.52
N ASP A 365 -23.63 -78.96 33.76
CA ASP A 365 -24.09 -78.20 32.59
C ASP A 365 -24.43 -76.76 33.00
N LYS A 366 -25.13 -76.58 34.12
CA LYS A 366 -25.50 -75.26 34.65
C LYS A 366 -24.32 -74.49 35.25
N ILE A 367 -23.33 -75.18 35.82
CA ILE A 367 -22.06 -74.56 36.24
C ILE A 367 -21.32 -74.07 35.00
N SER A 368 -21.22 -74.87 33.94
CA SER A 368 -20.59 -74.46 32.68
C SER A 368 -21.33 -73.30 32.00
N GLU A 369 -22.66 -73.32 31.99
CA GLU A 369 -23.49 -72.21 31.52
C GLU A 369 -23.23 -70.93 32.35
N MET A 370 -23.17 -71.04 33.68
CA MET A 370 -22.81 -69.91 34.55
C MET A 370 -21.37 -69.42 34.34
N GLU A 371 -20.40 -70.31 34.11
CA GLU A 371 -19.01 -69.96 33.81
C GLU A 371 -18.90 -69.22 32.47
N THR A 372 -19.62 -69.65 31.43
CA THR A 372 -19.66 -68.93 30.14
C THR A 372 -20.37 -67.58 30.27
N HIS A 373 -21.44 -67.48 31.06
CA HIS A 373 -22.07 -66.18 31.36
C HIS A 373 -21.14 -65.24 32.13
N ILE A 374 -20.38 -65.74 33.12
CA ILE A 374 -19.36 -64.95 33.83
C ILE A 374 -18.30 -64.48 32.84
N HIS A 375 -17.80 -65.34 31.96
CA HIS A 375 -16.79 -64.96 30.97
C HIS A 375 -17.28 -63.88 29.99
N ASN A 376 -18.51 -64.02 29.47
CA ASN A 376 -19.13 -63.03 28.59
C ASN A 376 -19.39 -61.68 29.32
N LEU A 377 -19.71 -61.72 30.61
CA LEU A 377 -19.83 -60.52 31.45
C LEU A 377 -18.45 -59.88 31.73
N GLU A 378 -17.40 -60.66 31.91
CA GLU A 378 -16.02 -60.16 32.06
C GLU A 378 -15.49 -59.54 30.75
N GLU A 379 -15.81 -60.13 29.60
CA GLU A 379 -15.42 -59.60 28.29
C GLU A 379 -16.16 -58.31 27.95
N SER A 380 -17.48 -58.27 28.11
CA SER A 380 -18.26 -57.04 27.91
C SER A 380 -17.89 -55.94 28.92
N LYS A 381 -17.56 -56.29 30.17
CA LYS A 381 -16.97 -55.35 31.14
C LYS A 381 -15.64 -54.78 30.64
N ARG A 382 -14.73 -55.62 30.15
CA ARG A 382 -13.41 -55.22 29.63
C ARG A 382 -13.56 -54.26 28.43
N GLU A 383 -14.52 -54.52 27.56
CA GLU A 383 -14.84 -53.65 26.42
C GLU A 383 -15.37 -52.28 26.89
N LEU A 384 -16.28 -52.25 27.86
CA LEU A 384 -16.74 -50.99 28.47
C LEU A 384 -15.62 -50.23 29.19
N GLU A 385 -14.70 -50.93 29.87
CA GLU A 385 -13.50 -50.32 30.47
C GLU A 385 -12.58 -49.71 29.40
N ASN A 386 -12.36 -50.40 28.27
CA ASN A 386 -11.59 -49.87 27.13
C ASN A 386 -12.25 -48.61 26.54
N GLN A 387 -13.57 -48.63 26.33
CA GLN A 387 -14.33 -47.48 25.81
C GLN A 387 -14.34 -46.29 26.80
N LEU A 388 -14.35 -46.56 28.10
CA LEU A 388 -14.20 -45.53 29.13
C LEU A 388 -12.79 -44.92 29.09
N ILE A 389 -11.74 -45.74 28.95
CA ILE A 389 -10.35 -45.28 28.86
C ILE A 389 -10.13 -44.45 27.59
N SER A 390 -10.63 -44.88 26.42
CA SER A 390 -10.50 -44.10 25.19
C SER A 390 -11.26 -42.77 25.27
N SER A 391 -12.44 -42.76 25.90
CA SER A 391 -13.22 -41.54 26.16
C SER A 391 -12.49 -40.59 27.13
N GLN A 392 -11.83 -41.12 28.17
CA GLN A 392 -10.99 -40.33 29.07
C GLN A 392 -9.76 -39.74 28.36
N GLN A 393 -9.07 -40.52 27.52
CA GLN A 393 -7.95 -40.03 26.72
C GLN A 393 -8.39 -38.91 25.75
N LEU A 394 -9.55 -39.06 25.12
CA LEU A 394 -10.14 -38.04 24.24
C LEU A 394 -10.49 -36.77 25.03
N ASN A 395 -11.13 -36.89 26.21
CA ASN A 395 -11.41 -35.74 27.08
C ASN A 395 -10.13 -35.03 27.52
N ASN A 396 -9.09 -35.75 27.95
CA ASN A 396 -7.81 -35.15 28.35
C ASN A 396 -7.14 -34.41 27.16
N SER A 397 -7.27 -34.95 25.95
CA SER A 397 -6.80 -34.30 24.71
C SER A 397 -7.58 -33.02 24.39
N LEU A 398 -8.91 -33.04 24.54
CA LEU A 398 -9.76 -31.85 24.39
C LEU A 398 -9.45 -30.81 25.47
N GLU A 399 -9.29 -31.20 26.73
CA GLU A 399 -8.94 -30.27 27.82
C GLU A 399 -7.58 -29.62 27.59
N SER A 400 -6.59 -30.36 27.08
CA SER A 400 -5.29 -29.80 26.67
C SER A 400 -5.41 -28.79 25.52
N LYS A 401 -6.31 -29.01 24.55
CA LYS A 401 -6.60 -28.06 23.47
C LYS A 401 -7.30 -26.81 24.00
N MET A 402 -8.34 -26.97 24.81
CA MET A 402 -9.07 -25.87 25.46
C MET A 402 -8.14 -24.99 26.31
N LEU A 403 -7.16 -25.58 27.01
CA LEU A 403 -6.17 -24.84 27.77
C LEU A 403 -5.25 -24.00 26.87
N LYS A 404 -4.82 -24.54 25.72
CA LYS A 404 -3.99 -23.84 24.73
C LYS A 404 -4.75 -22.68 24.08
N GLU A 405 -5.97 -22.92 23.59
CA GLU A 405 -6.82 -21.87 23.01
C GLU A 405 -7.09 -20.75 24.03
N ARG A 406 -7.29 -21.09 25.30
CA ARG A 406 -7.44 -20.10 26.38
C ARG A 406 -6.17 -19.27 26.59
N GLN A 407 -4.99 -19.89 26.57
CA GLN A 407 -3.72 -19.19 26.69
C GLN A 407 -3.43 -18.30 25.47
N GLU A 408 -3.74 -18.77 24.26
CA GLU A 408 -3.62 -17.99 23.03
C GLU A 408 -4.58 -16.80 23.03
N LYS A 409 -5.82 -16.98 23.49
CA LYS A 409 -6.79 -15.89 23.68
C LYS A 409 -6.33 -14.85 24.70
N GLU A 410 -5.69 -15.28 25.80
CA GLU A 410 -5.10 -14.37 26.78
C GLU A 410 -3.92 -13.59 26.18
N ASN A 411 -3.00 -14.27 25.50
CA ASN A 411 -1.90 -13.64 24.77
C ASN A 411 -2.42 -12.60 23.76
N ASN A 412 -3.39 -12.97 22.92
CA ASN A 412 -4.01 -12.10 21.93
C ASN A 412 -4.75 -10.91 22.57
N SER A 413 -5.34 -11.09 23.76
CA SER A 413 -5.93 -9.98 24.52
C SER A 413 -4.86 -8.99 25.01
N THR A 414 -3.70 -9.47 25.46
CA THR A 414 -2.59 -8.59 25.87
C THR A 414 -1.94 -7.86 24.68
N THR A 415 -1.76 -8.53 23.54
CA THR A 415 -1.21 -7.87 22.33
C THR A 415 -2.19 -6.85 21.76
N TYR A 416 -3.49 -7.15 21.72
CA TYR A 416 -4.54 -6.20 21.35
C TYR A 416 -4.54 -4.97 22.28
N TYR A 417 -4.42 -5.15 23.60
CA TYR A 417 -4.35 -4.04 24.54
C TYR A 417 -3.11 -3.16 24.31
N ASN A 418 -1.95 -3.76 24.01
CA ASN A 418 -0.72 -3.03 23.69
C ASN A 418 -0.84 -2.25 22.37
N LEU A 419 -1.36 -2.88 21.30
CA LEU A 419 -1.64 -2.20 20.01
C LEU A 419 -2.66 -1.06 20.17
N LYS A 420 -3.68 -1.25 21.02
CA LYS A 420 -4.65 -0.20 21.33
C LYS A 420 -3.98 1.00 22.01
N GLN A 421 -3.09 0.78 22.98
CA GLN A 421 -2.32 1.88 23.58
C GLN A 421 -1.40 2.57 22.57
N GLU A 422 -0.80 1.83 21.63
CA GLU A 422 0.08 2.40 20.61
C GLU A 422 -0.70 3.22 19.57
N THR A 423 -1.83 2.72 19.09
CA THR A 423 -2.74 3.48 18.20
C THR A 423 -3.35 4.70 18.88
N GLU A 424 -3.63 4.67 20.18
CA GLU A 424 -4.02 5.86 20.96
C GLU A 424 -2.88 6.90 21.07
N LYS A 425 -1.62 6.47 21.21
CA LYS A 425 -0.45 7.37 21.18
C LYS A 425 -0.27 8.00 19.80
N LEU A 426 -0.36 7.20 18.73
CA LEU A 426 -0.25 7.68 17.35
C LEU A 426 -1.41 8.62 16.98
N ARG A 427 -2.64 8.35 17.43
CA ARG A 427 -3.77 9.29 17.26
C ARG A 427 -3.53 10.63 17.92
N LYS A 428 -2.96 10.66 19.14
CA LYS A 428 -2.60 11.92 19.82
C LYS A 428 -1.55 12.69 19.02
N GLN A 429 -0.46 12.03 18.61
CA GLN A 429 0.56 12.66 17.76
C GLN A 429 -0.01 13.20 16.42
N LEU A 430 -0.94 12.46 15.80
CA LEU A 430 -1.61 12.91 14.58
C LEU A 430 -2.57 14.08 14.84
N GLN A 431 -3.26 14.11 15.97
CA GLN A 431 -4.05 15.26 16.41
C GLN A 431 -3.16 16.48 16.63
N ASP A 432 -2.06 16.35 17.40
CA ASP A 432 -1.11 17.43 17.68
C ASP A 432 -0.58 18.05 16.36
N THR A 433 -0.14 17.20 15.41
CA THR A 433 0.32 17.66 14.09
C THR A 433 -0.78 18.26 13.21
N THR A 434 -2.04 17.85 13.39
CA THR A 434 -3.20 18.43 12.70
C THR A 434 -3.54 19.81 13.26
N GLU A 435 -3.46 19.98 14.58
CA GLU A 435 -3.63 21.28 15.24
C GLU A 435 -2.52 22.26 14.84
N ASP A 436 -1.26 21.80 14.80
CA ASP A 436 -0.13 22.58 14.26
C ASP A 436 -0.35 23.00 12.79
N TYR A 437 -0.83 22.08 11.93
CA TYR A 437 -1.15 22.39 10.54
C TYR A 437 -2.29 23.43 10.43
N GLN A 438 -3.35 23.31 11.23
CA GLN A 438 -4.44 24.28 11.26
C GLN A 438 -3.99 25.67 11.75
N LEU A 439 -3.08 25.71 12.74
CA LEU A 439 -2.45 26.95 13.19
C LEU A 439 -1.60 27.59 12.08
N LEU A 440 -0.84 26.77 11.33
CA LEU A 440 -0.07 27.24 10.19
C LEU A 440 -0.96 27.75 9.04
N GLN A 441 -2.06 27.05 8.75
CA GLN A 441 -3.05 27.47 7.74
C GLN A 441 -3.71 28.80 8.12
N LYS A 442 -4.19 28.94 9.37
CA LYS A 442 -4.74 30.20 9.88
C LYS A 442 -3.72 31.34 9.84
N LYS A 443 -2.45 31.05 10.14
CA LYS A 443 -1.36 32.04 10.03
C LYS A 443 -1.13 32.49 8.58
N TYR A 444 -1.14 31.55 7.62
CA TYR A 444 -1.05 31.85 6.20
C TYR A 444 -2.25 32.68 5.72
N GLU A 445 -3.46 32.32 6.13
CA GLU A 445 -4.70 33.03 5.78
C GLU A 445 -4.73 34.46 6.34
N ILE A 446 -4.27 34.67 7.57
CA ILE A 446 -4.08 36.02 8.15
C ILE A 446 -3.06 36.83 7.34
N GLN A 447 -1.95 36.23 6.92
CA GLN A 447 -0.95 36.89 6.09
C GLN A 447 -1.50 37.24 4.69
N HIS A 448 -2.29 36.34 4.09
CA HIS A 448 -2.97 36.57 2.81
C HIS A 448 -3.96 37.74 2.90
N LEU A 449 -4.84 37.74 3.91
CA LEU A 449 -5.80 38.82 4.15
C LEU A 449 -5.12 40.17 4.41
N GLN A 450 -3.96 40.18 5.07
CA GLN A 450 -3.16 41.39 5.25
C GLN A 450 -2.58 41.93 3.94
N LEU A 451 -2.16 41.05 3.03
CA LEU A 451 -1.70 41.44 1.68
C LEU A 451 -2.87 41.95 0.82
N GLU A 452 -4.03 41.29 0.84
CA GLU A 452 -5.24 41.76 0.15
C GLU A 452 -5.72 43.12 0.64
N LEU A 453 -5.66 43.40 1.95
CA LEU A 453 -5.99 44.71 2.52
C LEU A 453 -5.02 45.82 2.06
N ASN A 454 -3.74 45.48 1.87
CA ASN A 454 -2.75 46.40 1.30
C ASN A 454 -2.97 46.64 -0.20
N ILE A 455 -3.48 45.65 -0.94
CA ILE A 455 -3.85 45.81 -2.36
C ILE A 455 -5.13 46.65 -2.50
N GLY A 456 -6.19 46.33 -1.76
CA GLY A 456 -7.48 47.02 -1.81
C GLY A 456 -7.45 48.47 -1.29
N SER A 457 -6.40 48.87 -0.56
CA SER A 457 -6.15 50.27 -0.22
C SER A 457 -5.47 51.06 -1.35
N SER A 458 -4.91 50.39 -2.37
CA SER A 458 -4.39 51.00 -3.60
C SER A 458 -5.45 51.24 -4.68
N GLU A 459 -6.59 50.55 -4.64
CA GLU A 459 -7.63 50.61 -5.70
C GLU A 459 -8.73 51.66 -5.48
N LYS A 460 -8.64 52.51 -4.45
CA LYS A 460 -9.60 53.62 -4.25
C LYS A 460 -9.34 54.83 -5.16
N GLY A 461 -9.33 54.58 -6.46
CA GLY A 461 -9.31 55.58 -7.52
C GLY A 461 -9.92 55.03 -8.81
N VAL A 462 -10.85 55.81 -9.40
CA VAL A 462 -11.53 55.60 -10.70
C VAL A 462 -12.83 54.74 -10.69
N GLY A 463 -13.93 55.39 -11.11
CA GLY A 463 -14.82 54.80 -12.13
C GLY A 463 -16.18 54.23 -11.70
N LYS A 464 -17.25 55.04 -11.78
CA LYS A 464 -18.64 54.52 -11.83
C LYS A 464 -19.00 54.04 -13.23
N SER A 465 -19.62 52.87 -13.35
CA SER A 465 -20.74 52.61 -14.27
C SER A 465 -21.46 51.34 -13.83
N GLY A 466 -22.74 51.17 -14.20
CA GLY A 466 -23.48 49.94 -13.86
C GLY A 466 -24.59 49.63 -14.85
N ARG A 467 -24.94 48.34 -14.97
CA ARG A 467 -26.28 47.89 -15.36
C ARG A 467 -26.52 46.41 -15.02
N SER A 468 -27.80 46.08 -14.98
CA SER A 468 -28.43 44.90 -14.39
C SER A 468 -28.54 43.67 -15.32
N MET A 469 -28.75 42.51 -14.70
CA MET A 469 -29.49 41.30 -15.14
C MET A 469 -28.80 40.16 -15.94
N ASP A 470 -28.79 39.00 -15.30
CA ASP A 470 -29.28 37.66 -15.72
C ASP A 470 -28.92 37.07 -17.10
N ALA A 471 -28.21 35.94 -17.08
CA ALA A 471 -28.66 34.66 -17.67
C ALA A 471 -27.70 33.50 -17.30
N ALA A 472 -28.16 32.25 -17.44
CA ALA A 472 -27.49 31.04 -16.96
C ALA A 472 -26.61 30.31 -18.01
N SER A 473 -25.94 29.24 -17.53
CA SER A 473 -25.32 28.09 -18.23
C SER A 473 -23.78 28.01 -18.38
N THR A 474 -23.21 27.15 -17.52
CA THR A 474 -22.50 25.90 -17.87
C THR A 474 -21.27 25.89 -18.81
N ARG A 475 -20.14 25.46 -18.22
CA ARG A 475 -18.99 24.68 -18.79
C ARG A 475 -18.04 25.32 -19.82
N LYS A 476 -16.74 25.26 -19.44
CA LYS A 476 -15.54 24.90 -20.26
C LYS A 476 -15.18 25.90 -21.40
N GLU A 477 -13.92 26.18 -21.72
CA GLU A 477 -12.61 25.65 -21.29
C GLU A 477 -11.52 26.72 -21.59
N GLU A 478 -10.26 26.42 -21.25
CA GLU A 478 -8.99 26.96 -21.83
C GLU A 478 -8.36 28.32 -21.41
N VAL A 479 -7.17 28.15 -20.80
CA VAL A 479 -5.85 28.70 -21.18
C VAL A 479 -5.41 30.12 -20.72
N ILE A 480 -4.17 30.13 -20.24
CA ILE A 480 -3.41 31.18 -19.55
C ILE A 480 -2.55 31.97 -20.53
N THR A 481 -2.35 33.27 -20.32
CA THR A 481 -1.06 33.94 -20.67
C THR A 481 -0.63 34.98 -19.63
N SER A 482 0.54 34.72 -19.03
CA SER A 482 1.64 35.66 -18.76
C SER A 482 1.42 37.00 -18.02
N ALA A 483 2.12 37.17 -16.90
CA ALA A 483 3.04 38.30 -16.68
C ALA A 483 4.05 38.00 -15.57
N GLU A 484 5.34 38.31 -15.81
CA GLU A 484 6.40 38.37 -14.81
C GLU A 484 6.33 39.72 -14.06
N MET A 485 6.73 39.77 -12.79
CA MET A 485 7.37 40.96 -12.18
C MET A 485 8.04 40.61 -10.85
N ASP A 486 9.32 40.94 -10.73
CA ASP A 486 10.09 40.96 -9.49
C ASP A 486 9.68 42.17 -8.61
N ASP A 487 9.79 42.06 -7.28
CA ASP A 487 10.58 42.98 -6.43
C ASP A 487 10.29 42.84 -4.91
N ASP A 488 11.28 42.25 -4.23
CA ASP A 488 11.85 42.63 -2.92
C ASP A 488 11.17 43.73 -2.06
N TRP A 489 10.42 43.34 -1.00
CA TRP A 489 10.06 44.25 0.11
C TRP A 489 10.11 43.60 1.51
N MET A 490 11.29 43.71 2.13
CA MET A 490 11.56 44.13 3.53
C MET A 490 10.60 43.72 4.68
N TYR A 491 11.14 42.95 5.65
CA TYR A 491 10.65 42.89 7.05
C TYR A 491 10.86 44.22 7.80
N PRO A 492 9.93 44.63 8.68
CA PRO A 492 10.31 45.03 10.04
C PRO A 492 9.24 44.58 11.11
N PRO A 493 9.24 45.03 12.40
CA PRO A 493 9.96 44.29 13.44
C PRO A 493 9.18 44.04 14.75
N ASN A 494 9.74 43.22 15.64
CA ASN A 494 9.57 43.19 17.11
C ASN A 494 8.23 43.63 17.74
N MET A 495 7.57 42.72 18.46
CA MET A 495 7.68 42.73 19.93
C MET A 495 7.21 41.44 20.61
N SER A 496 8.05 40.94 21.51
CA SER A 496 7.81 39.79 22.37
C SER A 496 7.85 40.23 23.83
N GLN A 497 6.79 40.02 24.62
CA GLN A 497 6.87 40.05 26.09
C GLN A 497 5.87 39.07 26.76
N ILE A 498 6.43 38.09 27.52
CA ILE A 498 6.15 37.79 28.95
C ILE A 498 4.67 37.55 29.36
N SER A 499 4.23 36.52 30.11
CA SER A 499 4.76 35.21 30.61
C SER A 499 3.58 34.46 31.30
N PRO A 500 3.72 33.20 31.78
CA PRO A 500 2.59 32.33 32.16
C PRO A 500 2.23 32.35 33.66
N MET A 501 1.06 31.77 34.01
CA MET A 501 0.77 31.25 35.35
C MET A 501 -0.33 30.16 35.32
N GLU A 502 -0.20 29.14 36.16
CA GLU A 502 -1.17 28.04 36.35
C GLU A 502 -2.36 28.46 37.25
N SER A 503 -3.54 27.81 37.09
CA SER A 503 -4.07 26.84 38.07
C SER A 503 -5.60 26.59 38.00
N SER A 504 -5.96 25.33 38.25
CA SER A 504 -7.19 24.82 38.91
C SER A 504 -8.61 25.22 38.46
N ILE A 505 -9.29 24.23 37.86
CA ILE A 505 -10.54 23.58 38.35
C ILE A 505 -11.66 24.51 38.87
N GLY A 506 -12.80 24.52 38.15
CA GLY A 506 -14.07 25.05 38.65
C GLY A 506 -15.24 24.79 37.68
N PHE A 507 -16.08 23.80 37.98
CA PHE A 507 -17.30 23.46 37.23
C PHE A 507 -18.40 24.51 37.52
N GLU A 508 -19.12 24.99 36.49
CA GLU A 508 -20.59 24.85 36.34
C GLU A 508 -21.27 25.86 35.37
N ASN A 509 -22.05 25.29 34.46
CA ASN A 509 -23.41 25.71 34.04
C ASN A 509 -23.72 27.11 33.46
N SER A 510 -23.57 27.18 32.13
CA SER A 510 -24.70 27.28 31.17
C SER A 510 -25.42 28.62 30.86
N SER A 511 -25.70 28.78 29.55
CA SER A 511 -26.95 29.35 28.97
C SER A 511 -27.15 30.89 29.03
N LEU A 512 -27.64 31.61 28.00
CA LEU A 512 -28.33 31.26 26.74
C LEU A 512 -28.34 32.44 25.73
N ARG A 513 -28.44 32.12 24.42
CA ARG A 513 -29.39 32.66 23.38
C ARG A 513 -29.07 31.96 22.03
N LYS A 514 -29.94 31.23 21.30
CA LYS A 514 -31.38 31.34 20.92
C LYS A 514 -31.55 32.26 19.68
N GLU A 515 -32.27 31.92 18.60
CA GLU A 515 -33.75 31.85 18.46
C GLU A 515 -34.39 30.53 17.94
N VAL A 516 -35.24 30.52 16.87
CA VAL A 516 -36.31 29.49 16.63
C VAL A 516 -36.66 29.24 15.13
N ASP A 517 -37.24 28.06 14.82
CA ASP A 517 -38.40 27.74 13.92
C ASP A 517 -38.27 26.27 13.39
N GLU A 518 -39.15 25.27 13.63
CA GLU A 518 -40.62 25.07 13.54
C GLU A 518 -41.14 24.53 12.17
N LEU A 519 -41.64 23.27 12.14
CA LEU A 519 -43.02 22.87 11.70
C LEU A 519 -43.26 21.32 11.75
N SER A 520 -44.50 20.89 11.49
CA SER A 520 -45.20 19.65 11.93
C SER A 520 -45.59 18.67 10.80
N ASP A 521 -45.83 17.37 11.08
CA ASP A 521 -47.16 16.71 10.83
C ASP A 521 -47.31 15.21 11.26
N HIS A 522 -48.57 14.77 11.34
CA HIS A 522 -49.13 13.58 12.05
C HIS A 522 -49.53 12.37 11.16
N ALA A 523 -49.87 11.24 11.79
CA ALA A 523 -50.78 10.21 11.24
C ALA A 523 -51.65 9.51 12.35
N PRO A 524 -52.88 8.99 12.09
CA PRO A 524 -53.84 8.55 13.14
C PRO A 524 -54.33 7.06 13.09
N ILE A 525 -55.29 6.78 13.98
CA ILE A 525 -55.83 5.51 14.56
C ILE A 525 -57.03 4.90 13.78
N GLU A 526 -57.35 3.60 13.97
CA GLU A 526 -58.76 3.10 14.11
C GLU A 526 -58.87 1.69 14.79
N ASP A 527 -60.09 1.34 15.29
CA ASP A 527 -60.42 0.29 16.29
C ASP A 527 -61.12 -0.98 15.72
N GLY A 528 -61.35 -2.03 16.55
CA GLY A 528 -62.33 -3.11 16.28
C GLY A 528 -62.30 -4.33 17.24
N ASP A 529 -63.46 -4.72 17.80
CA ASP A 529 -63.65 -5.78 18.81
C ASP A 529 -63.71 -7.24 18.28
N ASP A 530 -63.46 -8.23 19.15
CA ASP A 530 -64.26 -9.48 19.12
C ASP A 530 -64.27 -10.32 20.43
N LYS A 531 -65.32 -11.14 20.63
CA LYS A 531 -65.52 -12.04 21.78
C LYS A 531 -66.42 -13.23 21.38
N LEU A 532 -65.99 -14.48 21.61
CA LEU A 532 -66.86 -15.60 22.04
C LEU A 532 -66.07 -16.87 22.42
N SER A 533 -66.75 -17.84 23.04
CA SER A 533 -66.16 -18.97 23.80
C SER A 533 -66.58 -20.34 23.23
N THR A 534 -65.70 -21.33 23.31
CA THR A 534 -66.06 -22.76 23.23
C THR A 534 -65.33 -23.59 24.31
N THR A 535 -66.01 -24.62 24.82
CA THR A 535 -65.61 -25.56 25.90
C THR A 535 -65.13 -26.90 25.33
N GLY A 536 -64.30 -27.75 25.95
CA GLY A 536 -63.60 -27.80 27.26
C GLY A 536 -63.02 -29.22 27.51
N ILE A 537 -62.51 -29.52 28.73
CA ILE A 537 -62.28 -30.89 29.33
C ILE A 537 -61.07 -31.70 28.76
N ASP A 538 -60.11 -32.31 29.52
CA ASP A 538 -59.80 -32.36 30.98
C ASP A 538 -58.42 -33.03 31.31
N ILE A 539 -57.88 -32.79 32.54
CA ILE A 539 -57.04 -33.70 33.42
C ILE A 539 -55.56 -34.02 33.03
N PRO A 540 -54.59 -34.31 33.96
CA PRO A 540 -54.56 -34.30 35.45
C PRO A 540 -53.45 -33.46 36.16
N ASP A 541 -53.56 -33.36 37.48
CA ASP A 541 -52.53 -32.95 38.45
C ASP A 541 -51.36 -33.96 38.59
N GLU A 542 -50.10 -33.50 38.55
CA GLU A 542 -48.99 -34.13 39.28
C GLU A 542 -47.93 -33.10 39.74
N ALA A 543 -48.31 -32.24 40.68
CA ALA A 543 -47.42 -31.31 41.37
C ALA A 543 -47.45 -31.56 42.89
N ALA A 544 -46.87 -32.68 43.35
CA ALA A 544 -47.04 -33.11 44.75
C ALA A 544 -45.87 -33.89 45.40
N ALA A 545 -44.61 -33.69 44.99
CA ALA A 545 -43.48 -34.33 45.70
C ALA A 545 -42.16 -33.52 45.65
N LEU A 546 -41.58 -33.30 46.84
CA LEU A 546 -40.20 -32.82 47.11
C LEU A 546 -39.88 -31.37 46.68
N GLY A 547 -39.42 -30.47 47.55
CA GLY A 547 -39.16 -30.58 48.99
C GLY A 547 -38.87 -29.21 49.63
N SER A 548 -39.25 -29.05 50.89
CA SER A 548 -39.22 -27.77 51.62
C SER A 548 -37.86 -27.47 52.29
N SER A 549 -37.40 -26.22 52.19
CA SER A 549 -36.55 -25.52 53.18
C SER A 549 -36.35 -24.06 52.79
N THR A 550 -36.39 -23.03 53.63
CA THR A 550 -36.91 -22.72 54.98
C THR A 550 -36.42 -21.29 55.29
N ASN A 551 -37.17 -20.50 56.08
CA ASN A 551 -36.79 -19.20 56.68
C ASN A 551 -36.64 -17.98 55.73
N GLY A 552 -36.96 -16.74 56.12
CA GLY A 552 -37.54 -16.28 57.40
C GLY A 552 -37.79 -14.76 57.44
N MET A 553 -39.01 -14.38 57.79
CA MET A 553 -39.60 -13.04 57.96
C MET A 553 -38.76 -11.98 58.74
N SER A 554 -38.87 -10.70 58.36
CA SER A 554 -38.95 -9.58 59.33
C SER A 554 -39.60 -8.30 58.77
N LEU A 555 -40.34 -7.56 59.61
CA LEU A 555 -41.09 -6.33 59.31
C LEU A 555 -40.53 -5.15 60.10
N THR A 556 -40.61 -3.90 59.59
CA THR A 556 -41.21 -2.69 60.22
C THR A 556 -40.72 -1.34 59.60
N PRO A 557 -41.44 -0.19 59.77
CA PRO A 557 -41.39 0.95 58.82
C PRO A 557 -40.95 2.33 59.37
N LYS A 558 -40.71 3.30 58.45
CA LYS A 558 -40.55 4.79 58.61
C LYS A 558 -40.29 5.48 57.23
N ASN A 559 -40.50 6.78 56.95
CA ASN A 559 -41.22 7.87 57.64
C ASN A 559 -41.59 9.08 56.70
N THR A 560 -42.75 9.72 56.91
CA THR A 560 -43.11 11.17 56.75
C THR A 560 -42.89 12.05 55.48
N ASN A 561 -43.93 12.86 55.22
CA ASN A 561 -44.04 14.19 54.54
C ASN A 561 -44.25 14.20 52.99
N SER A 562 -45.39 14.60 52.40
CA SER A 562 -46.34 15.75 52.56
C SER A 562 -45.99 16.94 51.63
N MET A 563 -46.64 17.12 50.47
CA MET A 563 -47.98 17.72 50.18
C MET A 563 -47.95 19.26 50.05
N GLY A 564 -48.47 19.81 48.94
CA GLY A 564 -48.62 21.26 48.73
C GLY A 564 -49.14 21.70 47.36
N TYR A 565 -50.46 21.71 47.15
CA TYR A 565 -51.11 22.49 46.08
C TYR A 565 -51.47 23.89 46.60
N GLN A 566 -51.25 24.98 45.84
CA GLN A 566 -52.32 25.99 45.56
C GLN A 566 -51.93 27.23 44.70
N ARG A 567 -52.90 27.59 43.85
CA ARG A 567 -53.37 28.94 43.42
C ARG A 567 -52.61 29.82 42.42
N ARG A 568 -53.43 30.67 41.78
CA ARG A 568 -53.16 31.62 40.67
C ARG A 568 -52.97 33.05 41.19
N SER A 569 -52.44 33.90 40.30
CA SER A 569 -52.77 35.33 40.09
C SER A 569 -51.72 36.38 40.46
N ALA A 570 -50.85 36.74 39.50
CA ALA A 570 -50.46 38.13 39.22
C ALA A 570 -49.64 38.25 37.91
N GLN A 571 -49.86 39.37 37.20
CA GLN A 571 -48.98 40.05 36.22
C GLN A 571 -48.62 39.39 34.86
N VAL A 572 -48.69 40.24 33.83
CA VAL A 572 -48.73 39.93 32.37
C VAL A 572 -47.34 39.95 31.71
N GLU A 573 -46.26 39.88 32.49
CA GLU A 573 -44.87 39.93 31.98
C GLU A 573 -44.16 38.57 31.88
N VAL A 574 -44.91 37.47 32.07
CA VAL A 574 -44.33 36.11 32.19
C VAL A 574 -44.38 35.30 30.89
N SER A 575 -45.31 35.58 29.94
CA SER A 575 -45.44 34.78 28.70
C SER A 575 -44.15 34.70 27.88
N GLY A 576 -43.46 35.82 27.67
CA GLY A 576 -42.19 35.83 26.93
C GLY A 576 -41.09 35.00 27.61
N LYS A 577 -41.07 34.93 28.94
CA LYS A 577 -40.10 34.16 29.72
C LYS A 577 -40.41 32.66 29.68
N MET A 578 -41.68 32.27 29.74
CA MET A 578 -42.09 30.87 29.65
C MET A 578 -41.88 30.30 28.24
N ASN A 579 -42.23 31.05 27.19
CA ASN A 579 -41.92 30.68 25.80
C ASN A 579 -40.40 30.59 25.58
N ALA A 580 -39.62 31.52 26.15
CA ALA A 580 -38.17 31.44 26.05
C ALA A 580 -37.57 30.20 26.74
N HIS A 581 -38.16 29.76 27.87
CA HIS A 581 -37.75 28.54 28.57
C HIS A 581 -38.14 27.26 27.81
N MET A 582 -39.34 27.21 27.21
CA MET A 582 -39.75 26.07 26.37
C MET A 582 -38.88 25.92 25.12
N ILE A 583 -38.60 27.01 24.40
CA ILE A 583 -37.68 26.99 23.26
C ILE A 583 -36.25 26.61 23.71
N SER A 584 -35.82 27.03 24.89
CA SER A 584 -34.54 26.57 25.45
C SER A 584 -34.53 25.08 25.78
N LYS A 585 -35.65 24.50 26.22
CA LYS A 585 -35.78 23.06 26.50
C LYS A 585 -35.77 22.26 25.20
N LEU A 586 -36.54 22.69 24.21
CA LEU A 586 -36.54 22.11 22.86
C LEU A 586 -35.16 22.21 22.20
N GLY A 587 -34.49 23.36 22.28
CA GLY A 587 -33.11 23.51 21.77
C GLY A 587 -32.08 22.67 22.52
N ALA A 588 -32.30 22.33 23.80
CA ALA A 588 -31.47 21.38 24.53
C ALA A 588 -31.77 19.92 24.14
N GLU A 589 -33.04 19.59 23.88
CA GLU A 589 -33.46 18.27 23.39
C GLU A 589 -32.98 18.02 21.95
N VAL A 590 -33.08 19.01 21.05
CA VAL A 590 -32.49 18.95 19.69
C VAL A 590 -31.00 18.70 19.75
N ARG A 591 -30.23 19.48 20.54
CA ARG A 591 -28.79 19.22 20.74
C ARG A 591 -28.48 17.85 21.33
N ARG A 592 -29.37 17.32 22.18
CA ARG A 592 -29.23 15.96 22.71
C ARG A 592 -29.44 14.92 21.61
N TYR A 593 -30.45 15.09 20.77
CA TYR A 593 -30.71 14.20 19.63
C TYR A 593 -29.63 14.32 18.54
N GLU A 594 -29.09 15.51 18.28
CA GLU A 594 -27.92 15.70 17.41
C GLU A 594 -26.69 14.96 17.96
N ALA A 595 -26.40 15.09 19.27
CA ALA A 595 -25.33 14.35 19.91
C ALA A 595 -25.57 12.83 19.95
N GLU A 596 -26.81 12.39 20.11
CA GLU A 596 -27.23 10.98 20.07
C GLU A 596 -27.10 10.41 18.65
N LEU A 597 -27.47 11.16 17.61
CA LEU A 597 -27.33 10.80 16.21
C LEU A 597 -25.86 10.74 15.78
N VAL A 598 -25.04 11.71 16.19
CA VAL A 598 -23.58 11.67 15.97
C VAL A 598 -22.95 10.50 16.74
N SER A 599 -23.40 10.21 17.96
CA SER A 599 -22.95 9.03 18.72
C SER A 599 -23.30 7.72 18.00
N LEU A 600 -24.53 7.58 17.52
CA LEU A 600 -25.01 6.42 16.76
C LEU A 600 -24.28 6.28 15.41
N GLN A 601 -24.03 7.38 14.70
CA GLN A 601 -23.23 7.34 13.48
C GLN A 601 -21.80 6.87 13.77
N ASN A 602 -21.16 7.39 14.82
CA ASN A 602 -19.83 6.96 15.25
C ASN A 602 -19.81 5.47 15.69
N THR A 603 -20.88 4.93 16.30
CA THR A 603 -20.94 3.50 16.62
C THR A 603 -21.19 2.63 15.38
N CYS A 604 -22.01 3.08 14.42
CA CYS A 604 -22.16 2.41 13.13
C CYS A 604 -20.83 2.37 12.35
N ASP A 605 -20.10 3.49 12.27
CA ASP A 605 -18.80 3.56 11.59
C ASP A 605 -17.75 2.69 12.30
N ARG A 606 -17.80 2.59 13.64
CA ARG A 606 -16.96 1.67 14.41
C ARG A 606 -17.32 0.21 14.12
N LEU A 607 -18.60 -0.16 14.16
CA LEU A 607 -19.05 -1.51 13.86
C LEU A 607 -18.75 -1.91 12.40
N GLN A 608 -18.80 -0.97 11.46
CA GLN A 608 -18.43 -1.21 10.07
C GLN A 608 -16.92 -1.46 9.93
N LYS A 609 -16.07 -0.79 10.72
CA LYS A 609 -14.63 -1.08 10.79
C LYS A 609 -14.35 -2.43 11.43
N GLU A 610 -14.95 -2.72 12.58
CA GLU A 610 -14.83 -4.01 13.27
C GLU A 610 -15.32 -5.17 12.37
N LYS A 611 -16.37 -4.97 11.58
CA LYS A 611 -16.83 -5.92 10.56
C LYS A 611 -15.82 -6.11 9.43
N ASN A 612 -15.21 -5.02 8.93
CA ASN A 612 -14.20 -5.11 7.87
C ASN A 612 -12.94 -5.82 8.39
N GLU A 613 -12.42 -5.43 9.56
CA GLU A 613 -11.27 -6.05 10.22
C GLU A 613 -11.50 -7.55 10.47
N ALA A 614 -12.68 -7.95 10.95
CA ALA A 614 -13.05 -9.36 11.08
C ALA A 614 -13.19 -10.09 9.73
N SER A 615 -13.61 -9.39 8.67
CA SER A 615 -13.68 -9.96 7.31
C SER A 615 -12.29 -10.20 6.74
N ASP A 616 -11.35 -9.27 6.97
CA ASP A 616 -9.94 -9.39 6.57
C ASP A 616 -9.24 -10.50 7.35
N GLU A 617 -9.52 -10.65 8.65
CA GLU A 617 -9.04 -11.78 9.46
C GLU A 617 -9.61 -13.12 8.97
N ILE A 618 -10.90 -13.19 8.63
CA ILE A 618 -11.50 -14.38 8.01
C ILE A 618 -10.82 -14.70 6.67
N LEU A 619 -10.56 -13.72 5.80
CA LEU A 619 -9.82 -13.93 4.55
C LEU A 619 -8.42 -14.48 4.80
N LYS A 620 -7.69 -13.92 5.77
CA LYS A 620 -6.37 -14.41 6.16
C LYS A 620 -6.41 -15.85 6.69
N LEU A 621 -7.39 -16.18 7.51
CA LEU A 621 -7.61 -17.54 8.03
C LEU A 621 -8.01 -18.53 6.93
N LEU A 622 -8.80 -18.10 5.95
CA LEU A 622 -9.12 -18.91 4.75
C LEU A 622 -7.86 -19.17 3.92
N GLU A 623 -7.03 -18.15 3.66
CA GLU A 623 -5.74 -18.36 2.99
C GLU A 623 -4.81 -19.32 3.75
N GLU A 624 -4.73 -19.19 5.08
CA GLU A 624 -3.92 -20.08 5.93
C GLU A 624 -4.47 -21.51 5.91
N ASN A 625 -5.79 -21.69 5.94
CA ASN A 625 -6.44 -23.00 5.77
C ASN A 625 -6.17 -23.58 4.38
N ASP A 626 -6.26 -22.80 3.31
CA ASP A 626 -6.00 -23.24 1.94
C ASP A 626 -4.50 -23.56 1.72
N LYS A 627 -3.58 -22.93 2.46
CA LYS A 627 -2.16 -23.31 2.56
C LYS A 627 -1.98 -24.63 3.31
N VAL A 628 -2.67 -24.83 4.44
CA VAL A 628 -2.68 -26.11 5.18
C VAL A 628 -3.23 -27.25 4.32
N GLN A 629 -4.33 -27.03 3.58
CA GLN A 629 -4.91 -28.04 2.68
C GLN A 629 -3.97 -28.45 1.54
N LYS A 630 -3.13 -27.54 1.04
CA LYS A 630 -2.07 -27.86 0.07
C LYS A 630 -0.99 -28.72 0.72
N LEU A 631 -0.50 -28.31 1.89
CA LEU A 631 0.50 -29.07 2.64
C LEU A 631 0.01 -30.45 3.09
N THR A 632 -1.28 -30.62 3.44
CA THR A 632 -1.83 -31.95 3.75
C THR A 632 -1.90 -32.83 2.51
N LYS A 633 -2.29 -32.30 1.35
CA LYS A 633 -2.26 -33.06 0.08
C LYS A 633 -0.85 -33.47 -0.31
N GLU A 634 0.11 -32.56 -0.24
CA GLU A 634 1.54 -32.87 -0.48
C GLU A 634 2.04 -33.94 0.50
N ARG A 635 1.65 -33.86 1.77
CA ARG A 635 1.97 -34.86 2.80
C ARG A 635 1.33 -36.22 2.50
N ASP A 636 0.08 -36.25 2.04
CA ASP A 636 -0.64 -37.49 1.71
C ASP A 636 -0.04 -38.14 0.46
N GLU A 637 0.28 -37.38 -0.58
CA GLU A 637 1.03 -37.85 -1.74
C GLU A 637 2.42 -38.39 -1.39
N ILE A 638 3.09 -37.83 -0.39
CA ILE A 638 4.38 -38.32 0.10
C ILE A 638 4.20 -39.62 0.90
N ILE A 639 3.13 -39.74 1.70
CA ILE A 639 2.79 -41.00 2.39
C ILE A 639 2.47 -42.11 1.38
N GLU A 640 1.68 -41.84 0.35
CA GLU A 640 1.35 -42.81 -0.69
C GLU A 640 2.62 -43.32 -1.42
N LYS A 641 3.54 -42.40 -1.78
CA LYS A 641 4.83 -42.76 -2.39
C LYS A 641 5.76 -43.52 -1.42
N LEU A 642 5.67 -43.24 -0.11
CA LEU A 642 6.41 -43.98 0.92
C LEU A 642 5.86 -45.40 1.06
N GLU A 643 4.54 -45.56 1.12
CA GLU A 643 3.84 -46.83 1.20
C GLU A 643 4.05 -47.69 -0.06
N GLU A 644 3.98 -47.10 -1.26
CA GLU A 644 4.35 -47.77 -2.52
C GLU A 644 5.80 -48.26 -2.47
N SER A 645 6.73 -47.42 -1.99
CA SER A 645 8.14 -47.80 -1.87
C SER A 645 8.39 -48.86 -0.79
N GLN A 646 7.61 -48.87 0.29
CA GLN A 646 7.66 -49.88 1.34
C GLN A 646 7.10 -51.21 0.85
N ASN A 647 5.93 -51.21 0.20
CA ASN A 647 5.34 -52.40 -0.43
C ASN A 647 6.29 -53.00 -1.47
N ARG A 648 6.95 -52.15 -2.28
CA ARG A 648 7.97 -52.61 -3.25
C ARG A 648 9.20 -53.20 -2.54
N LEU A 649 9.63 -52.64 -1.41
CA LEU A 649 10.70 -53.17 -0.57
C LEU A 649 10.32 -54.55 -0.01
N ASP A 650 9.12 -54.69 0.56
CA ASP A 650 8.63 -55.92 1.17
C ASP A 650 8.44 -57.04 0.14
N VAL A 651 7.96 -56.71 -1.07
CA VAL A 651 7.95 -57.64 -2.20
C VAL A 651 9.37 -58.07 -2.60
N THR A 652 10.35 -57.15 -2.62
CA THR A 652 11.74 -57.53 -2.87
C THR A 652 12.36 -58.36 -1.75
N PHE A 653 11.96 -58.16 -0.49
CA PHE A 653 12.39 -59.01 0.63
C PHE A 653 11.76 -60.40 0.55
N HIS A 654 10.48 -60.51 0.19
CA HIS A 654 9.84 -61.82 0.01
C HIS A 654 10.49 -62.61 -1.13
N LEU A 655 10.71 -61.97 -2.29
CA LEU A 655 11.41 -62.58 -3.42
C LEU A 655 12.88 -62.92 -3.08
N LEU A 656 13.56 -62.10 -2.29
CA LEU A 656 14.91 -62.42 -1.80
C LEU A 656 14.89 -63.61 -0.83
N GLY A 657 13.84 -63.73 0.00
CA GLY A 657 13.58 -64.90 0.84
C GLY A 657 13.43 -66.17 0.01
N GLU A 658 12.51 -66.20 -0.95
CA GLU A 658 12.33 -67.32 -1.89
C GLU A 658 13.63 -67.69 -2.61
N LYS A 659 14.43 -66.69 -3.02
CA LYS A 659 15.73 -66.93 -3.67
C LYS A 659 16.80 -67.46 -2.70
N THR A 660 16.72 -67.11 -1.42
CA THR A 660 17.63 -67.63 -0.38
C THR A 660 17.29 -69.08 -0.04
N GLU A 661 16.01 -69.39 0.13
CA GLU A 661 15.49 -70.75 0.33
C GLU A 661 15.84 -71.66 -0.85
N GLN A 662 15.62 -71.19 -2.10
CA GLN A 662 16.04 -71.92 -3.31
C GLN A 662 17.55 -72.18 -3.38
N VAL A 663 18.40 -71.29 -2.84
CA VAL A 663 19.85 -71.51 -2.78
C VAL A 663 20.18 -72.54 -1.70
N GLU A 664 19.53 -72.49 -0.53
CA GLU A 664 19.71 -73.46 0.55
C GLU A 664 19.27 -74.88 0.14
N GLU A 665 18.15 -75.02 -0.59
CA GLU A 665 17.72 -76.29 -1.21
C GLU A 665 18.80 -76.83 -2.16
N LEU A 666 19.32 -76.00 -3.07
CA LEU A 666 20.35 -76.41 -4.03
C LEU A 666 21.71 -76.72 -3.36
N GLU A 667 22.05 -76.03 -2.27
CA GLU A 667 23.24 -76.35 -1.47
C GLU A 667 23.09 -77.71 -0.77
N ASN A 668 21.91 -78.01 -0.22
CA ASN A 668 21.59 -79.32 0.36
C ASN A 668 21.62 -80.45 -0.70
N ASP A 669 21.01 -80.25 -1.87
CA ASP A 669 21.08 -81.19 -3.00
C ASP A 669 22.54 -81.49 -3.39
N VAL A 670 23.40 -80.46 -3.43
CA VAL A 670 24.84 -80.61 -3.74
C VAL A 670 25.59 -81.36 -2.63
N LEU A 671 25.23 -81.16 -1.35
CA LEU A 671 25.80 -81.91 -0.23
C LEU A 671 25.40 -83.39 -0.28
N ASP A 672 24.13 -83.69 -0.57
CA ASP A 672 23.62 -85.06 -0.71
C ASP A 672 24.24 -85.78 -1.92
N LEU A 673 24.35 -85.11 -3.07
CA LEU A 673 25.08 -85.63 -4.24
C LEU A 673 26.55 -85.92 -3.90
N LYS A 674 27.20 -85.04 -3.13
CA LYS A 674 28.60 -85.22 -2.71
C LYS A 674 28.76 -86.41 -1.76
N GLU A 675 27.83 -86.59 -0.81
CA GLU A 675 27.85 -87.74 0.11
C GLU A 675 27.53 -89.04 -0.63
N MET A 676 26.57 -89.04 -1.57
CA MET A 676 26.31 -90.19 -2.46
C MET A 676 27.56 -90.58 -3.27
N ILE A 677 28.26 -89.60 -3.88
CA ILE A 677 29.51 -89.86 -4.61
C ILE A 677 30.57 -90.41 -3.64
N ARG A 678 30.70 -89.86 -2.43
CA ARG A 678 31.64 -90.36 -1.41
C ARG A 678 31.34 -91.81 -1.02
N GLN A 679 30.06 -92.17 -0.86
CA GLN A 679 29.61 -93.53 -0.57
C GLN A 679 29.87 -94.47 -1.74
N GLN A 680 29.62 -94.05 -2.99
CA GLN A 680 29.96 -94.85 -4.18
C GLN A 680 31.46 -95.09 -4.28
N VAL A 681 32.30 -94.07 -4.08
CA VAL A 681 33.77 -94.21 -4.07
C VAL A 681 34.21 -95.15 -2.93
N GLN A 682 33.64 -95.02 -1.74
CA GLN A 682 33.93 -95.92 -0.62
C GLN A 682 33.56 -97.38 -0.95
N GLN A 683 32.40 -97.62 -1.56
CA GLN A 683 31.99 -98.95 -2.03
C GLN A 683 32.93 -99.50 -3.12
N PHE A 684 33.38 -98.67 -4.06
CA PHE A 684 34.38 -99.08 -5.06
C PHE A 684 35.72 -99.45 -4.43
N VAL A 685 36.19 -98.69 -3.44
CA VAL A 685 37.42 -99.00 -2.69
C VAL A 685 37.28 -100.33 -1.93
N GLU A 686 36.20 -100.53 -1.18
CA GLU A 686 35.94 -101.80 -0.47
C GLU A 686 35.80 -103.01 -1.41
N LEU A 687 35.28 -102.80 -2.61
CA LEU A 687 35.15 -103.86 -3.62
C LEU A 687 36.49 -104.15 -4.29
N GLN A 688 37.35 -103.14 -4.46
CA GLN A 688 38.73 -103.31 -4.90
C GLN A 688 39.60 -104.02 -3.85
N GLU A 689 39.46 -103.67 -2.56
CA GLU A 689 40.12 -104.37 -1.45
C GLU A 689 39.69 -105.84 -1.32
N LYS A 690 38.46 -106.19 -1.69
CA LYS A 690 37.96 -107.58 -1.72
C LYS A 690 38.40 -108.38 -2.95
N MET A 691 38.98 -107.74 -3.97
CA MET A 691 39.49 -108.38 -5.19
C MET A 691 41.03 -108.50 -5.23
N LEU A 692 41.72 -107.98 -4.21
CA LEU A 692 43.15 -108.15 -3.96
C LEU A 692 43.39 -109.26 -2.92
#